data_AF-A0A812RUE4-F1
#
_entry.id   AF-A0A812RUE4-F1
#
_cell.length_a   1.000
_cell.length_b   1.000
_cell.length_c   1.000
_cell.angle_alpha   90.00
_cell.angle_beta   90.00
_cell.angle_gamma   90.00
#
_symmetry.space_group_name_H-M   'P 1'
#
loop_
_entity.id
_entity.type
_entity.pdbx_description
1 polymer ?
#
loop_
_entity_poly.entity_id
_entity_poly.type
_entity_poly.pdbx_seq_one_letter_code
_entity_poly.pdbx_strand_id
1 'polypeptide(L)'
;MPPDCDGARIVHASRSIRVAPTAEPAAAVNLEYLALALKVRRESRREPLFSLDPVDPKNVETTAQKKRFEPEWLAGTSVGDVMFQADYFLKELALGEYTMPVVGMLSVFDWSEAMGMQDQPWAGREWFVVKKAEVHMAADKTLVPCVKMGVEAREQVVTDAGLKDVAITSPTHPLRRFADAFTRNFDLIAERKSVIFHLRELAKASVMAKFLVDSGARIDDIWTSSADEIVANTAPEMHPEIPQLWNMRGLSRIRLEHGKIVDMETGCVSNLHAIYGGVEFGLDRFELAQRHALRPGVPGVSMQQAGLQGMQLGPSGRPMFMPQRFQLTQRGEMPQGVDLDLDKFNLSEVESFASLPALSAETDSAEARTTSGKAFLHSLREGTYNSIKEEDLQLLRSIYNPTMADRLEEGEAFIPPNPSLSYVSKMRSLVSEEQALFKKRKISFCDRSFMPGNAGCDFPRSWTSGFKVDNGCSPEALKRMNSALVELQVDATFQQALLNDILPTAAPEFNKCTEDGHTFRIYRLGNLEVRTIQELGGSEAVGVVFSLRAPSWNLSSREGKPVRDDEKIARGKIYAEALDAESARQLDSKWSSKRLDYCHFYAVLETQEGNVIVCEKFPDGSTIMAVNPQGVQDRNSMAKLLASADECEAMDVTVGKVKLVQINHHQKDG
;
A
#
# COMPACT_ATOMS: atom_id res chain seq x y z
N MET A 1 6.64 8.97 -47.42
CA MET A 1 7.30 8.03 -46.51
C MET A 1 7.26 8.64 -45.11
N PRO A 2 6.36 8.19 -44.23
CA PRO A 2 6.37 8.49 -42.80
C PRO A 2 7.27 7.50 -42.03
N PRO A 3 7.62 7.77 -40.76
CA PRO A 3 8.59 6.98 -39.99
C PRO A 3 7.94 5.78 -39.27
N ASP A 4 8.70 4.70 -39.13
CA ASP A 4 8.31 3.47 -38.43
C ASP A 4 8.87 3.43 -36.99
N CYS A 5 8.15 2.78 -36.06
CA CYS A 5 8.56 2.57 -34.66
C CYS A 5 9.07 1.14 -34.44
N ASP A 6 10.11 0.98 -33.64
CA ASP A 6 11.22 0.10 -34.05
C ASP A 6 11.81 -0.71 -32.86
N GLY A 7 12.07 -2.01 -33.02
CA GLY A 7 12.55 -2.98 -32.00
C GLY A 7 13.93 -3.60 -32.29
N ALA A 8 14.14 -4.93 -32.26
CA ALA A 8 15.48 -5.51 -32.57
C ALA A 8 15.53 -6.97 -33.10
N ARG A 9 16.28 -7.23 -34.19
CA ARG A 9 16.47 -8.55 -34.86
C ARG A 9 17.88 -8.80 -35.40
N ILE A 10 18.33 -10.06 -35.43
CA ILE A 10 19.65 -10.50 -35.97
C ILE A 10 19.52 -11.23 -37.32
N VAL A 11 20.37 -10.87 -38.30
CA VAL A 11 20.43 -11.52 -39.63
C VAL A 11 21.64 -12.47 -39.75
N HIS A 12 21.38 -13.74 -40.00
CA HIS A 12 22.27 -14.88 -39.70
C HIS A 12 23.62 -15.00 -40.47
N ALA A 13 23.94 -14.08 -41.37
CA ALA A 13 25.20 -14.06 -42.13
C ALA A 13 26.16 -12.94 -41.68
N SER A 14 25.69 -12.00 -40.86
CA SER A 14 26.44 -10.85 -40.37
C SER A 14 26.15 -10.67 -38.88
N ARG A 15 27.17 -10.30 -38.08
CA ARG A 15 26.96 -9.89 -36.68
C ARG A 15 26.26 -8.51 -36.56
N SER A 16 25.43 -8.15 -37.53
CA SER A 16 24.67 -6.91 -37.59
C SER A 16 23.35 -7.09 -36.85
N ILE A 17 23.01 -6.12 -36.02
CA ILE A 17 21.72 -6.05 -35.36
C ILE A 17 20.90 -4.98 -36.08
N ARG A 18 19.68 -5.34 -36.46
CA ARG A 18 18.72 -4.44 -37.11
C ARG A 18 17.60 -4.13 -36.15
N VAL A 19 16.90 -3.06 -36.46
CA VAL A 19 15.72 -2.59 -35.74
C VAL A 19 14.48 -3.15 -36.46
N ALA A 20 13.43 -3.50 -35.72
CA ALA A 20 12.23 -4.14 -36.27
C ALA A 20 11.01 -4.00 -35.35
N PRO A 21 9.84 -3.52 -35.82
CA PRO A 21 8.63 -3.37 -35.00
C PRO A 21 8.24 -4.66 -34.26
N THR A 22 7.69 -4.53 -33.05
CA THR A 22 7.17 -5.65 -32.27
C THR A 22 5.88 -5.30 -31.54
N ALA A 23 4.93 -6.24 -31.53
CA ALA A 23 3.70 -6.17 -30.73
C ALA A 23 3.86 -6.85 -29.35
N GLU A 24 5.03 -7.44 -29.06
CA GLU A 24 5.37 -8.14 -27.81
C GLU A 24 5.96 -7.15 -26.78
N PRO A 25 5.24 -6.78 -25.70
CA PRO A 25 5.73 -5.79 -24.72
C PRO A 25 7.01 -6.23 -23.98
N ALA A 26 7.26 -7.54 -23.91
CA ALA A 26 8.49 -8.09 -23.34
C ALA A 26 9.73 -7.82 -24.22
N ALA A 27 9.56 -7.77 -25.54
CA ALA A 27 10.63 -7.53 -26.51
C ALA A 27 10.81 -6.04 -26.87
N ALA A 28 9.86 -5.18 -26.51
CA ALA A 28 9.94 -3.75 -26.71
C ALA A 28 11.11 -3.12 -25.92
N VAL A 29 11.80 -2.16 -26.54
CA VAL A 29 12.89 -1.38 -25.96
C VAL A 29 12.74 0.07 -26.40
N ASN A 30 12.81 1.02 -25.47
CA ASN A 30 12.85 2.44 -25.82
C ASN A 30 14.19 2.78 -26.52
N LEU A 31 14.10 3.32 -27.74
CA LEU A 31 15.25 3.54 -28.61
C LEU A 31 16.14 4.69 -28.16
N GLU A 32 15.57 5.73 -27.56
CA GLU A 32 16.32 6.86 -27.00
C GLU A 32 17.16 6.39 -25.80
N TYR A 33 16.53 5.61 -24.90
CA TYR A 33 17.22 4.99 -23.77
C TYR A 33 18.31 4.03 -24.25
N LEU A 34 18.07 3.27 -25.32
CA LEU A 34 19.07 2.36 -25.90
C LEU A 34 20.24 3.12 -26.54
N ALA A 35 19.99 4.19 -27.29
CA ALA A 35 21.03 5.03 -27.90
C ALA A 35 21.94 5.65 -26.83
N LEU A 36 21.35 6.28 -25.81
CA LEU A 36 22.09 6.89 -24.71
C LEU A 36 22.84 5.84 -23.88
N ALA A 37 22.20 4.71 -23.52
CA ALA A 37 22.87 3.63 -22.79
C ALA A 37 24.01 2.97 -23.59
N LEU A 38 23.87 2.85 -24.92
CA LEU A 38 24.93 2.40 -25.81
C LEU A 38 26.13 3.35 -25.79
N LYS A 39 25.89 4.67 -25.86
CA LYS A 39 26.94 5.68 -25.74
C LYS A 39 27.66 5.57 -24.39
N VAL A 40 26.94 5.53 -23.27
CA VAL A 40 27.54 5.32 -21.93
C VAL A 40 28.37 4.03 -21.87
N ARG A 41 27.85 2.92 -22.41
CA ARG A 41 28.56 1.63 -22.40
C ARG A 41 29.82 1.65 -23.27
N ARG A 42 29.81 2.32 -24.43
CA ARG A 42 30.98 2.47 -25.31
C ARG A 42 32.07 3.35 -24.68
N GLU A 43 31.70 4.50 -24.13
CA GLU A 43 32.63 5.48 -23.58
C GLU A 43 33.16 5.08 -22.20
N SER A 44 32.26 4.75 -21.28
CA SER A 44 32.57 4.58 -19.85
C SER A 44 32.66 3.12 -19.40
N ARG A 45 32.33 2.16 -20.28
CA ARG A 45 32.35 0.70 -20.00
C ARG A 45 31.49 0.26 -18.79
N ARG A 46 30.40 0.99 -18.55
CA ARG A 46 29.43 0.82 -17.46
C ARG A 46 28.02 1.15 -17.95
N GLU A 47 27.01 0.95 -17.12
CA GLU A 47 25.67 1.50 -17.28
C GLU A 47 25.59 3.02 -16.93
N PRO A 48 24.52 3.72 -17.35
CA PRO A 48 24.13 5.00 -16.75
C PRO A 48 24.00 4.87 -15.23
N LEU A 49 24.50 5.86 -14.49
CA LEU A 49 24.29 5.99 -13.04
C LEU A 49 23.79 7.38 -12.69
N PHE A 50 22.96 7.43 -11.65
CA PHE A 50 22.50 8.64 -10.99
C PHE A 50 22.66 8.54 -9.47
N SER A 51 22.96 9.64 -8.79
CA SER A 51 22.85 9.74 -7.33
C SER A 51 22.36 11.12 -6.85
N LEU A 52 21.60 11.12 -5.76
CA LEU A 52 21.36 12.30 -4.92
C LEU A 52 22.31 12.25 -3.73
N ASP A 53 23.25 13.19 -3.68
CA ASP A 53 24.27 13.28 -2.64
C ASP A 53 24.20 14.62 -1.90
N PRO A 54 24.50 14.68 -0.59
CA PRO A 54 24.65 15.96 0.10
C PRO A 54 25.78 16.79 -0.53
N VAL A 55 25.58 18.11 -0.68
CA VAL A 55 26.63 19.03 -1.14
C VAL A 55 27.76 19.11 -0.12
N ASP A 56 27.43 19.26 1.17
CA ASP A 56 28.38 19.11 2.28
C ASP A 56 28.16 17.78 3.03
N PRO A 57 29.03 16.77 2.83
CA PRO A 57 28.93 15.47 3.51
C PRO A 57 29.16 15.54 5.03
N LYS A 58 29.61 16.68 5.57
CA LYS A 58 29.77 16.91 7.02
C LYS A 58 28.58 17.60 7.66
N ASN A 59 27.66 18.15 6.86
CA ASN A 59 26.50 18.91 7.31
C ASN A 59 25.23 18.41 6.60
N VAL A 60 24.95 17.12 6.79
CA VAL A 60 23.83 16.38 6.18
C VAL A 60 22.43 16.82 6.65
N GLU A 61 22.34 17.82 7.53
CA GLU A 61 21.07 18.30 8.12
C GLU A 61 20.54 19.58 7.46
N THR A 62 21.42 20.37 6.84
CA THR A 62 21.07 21.70 6.29
C THR A 62 21.62 21.94 4.89
N THR A 63 22.31 20.97 4.31
CA THR A 63 22.92 21.08 2.99
C THR A 63 21.91 20.74 1.87
N ALA A 64 22.02 21.43 0.74
CA ALA A 64 21.31 21.03 -0.47
C ALA A 64 21.76 19.64 -0.94
N GLN A 65 20.91 18.94 -1.69
CA GLN A 65 21.27 17.70 -2.38
C GLN A 65 21.68 18.03 -3.82
N LYS A 66 22.84 17.51 -4.25
CA LYS A 66 23.35 17.62 -5.61
C LYS A 66 22.91 16.41 -6.43
N LYS A 67 22.29 16.67 -7.58
CA LYS A 67 22.10 15.70 -8.66
C LYS A 67 23.47 15.35 -9.25
N ARG A 68 23.85 14.07 -9.22
CA ARG A 68 25.06 13.58 -9.89
C ARG A 68 24.68 12.56 -10.93
N PHE A 69 25.20 12.75 -12.14
CA PHE A 69 25.03 11.87 -13.26
C PHE A 69 26.39 11.34 -13.69
N GLU A 70 26.49 10.05 -13.97
CA GLU A 70 27.73 9.46 -14.48
C GLU A 70 27.44 8.69 -15.79
N PRO A 71 27.90 9.20 -16.95
CA PRO A 71 28.63 10.46 -17.18
C PRO A 71 27.76 11.73 -16.98
N GLU A 72 28.42 12.87 -16.70
CA GLU A 72 27.77 14.15 -16.41
C GLU A 72 26.84 14.66 -17.53
N TRP A 73 27.14 14.31 -18.79
CA TRP A 73 26.35 14.72 -19.96
C TRP A 73 24.94 14.12 -20.02
N LEU A 74 24.60 13.17 -19.15
CA LEU A 74 23.23 12.67 -19.01
C LEU A 74 22.27 13.69 -18.37
N ALA A 75 22.78 14.72 -17.70
CA ALA A 75 21.96 15.77 -17.09
C ALA A 75 21.10 16.50 -18.14
N GLY A 76 19.78 16.55 -17.94
CA GLY A 76 18.83 17.12 -18.91
C GLY A 76 18.50 16.23 -20.13
N THR A 77 19.00 14.99 -20.17
CA THR A 77 18.51 13.96 -21.11
C THR A 77 17.34 13.19 -20.51
N SER A 78 16.49 12.56 -21.33
CA SER A 78 15.39 11.72 -20.84
C SER A 78 15.84 10.60 -19.89
N VAL A 79 17.04 10.05 -20.11
CA VAL A 79 17.66 9.05 -19.23
C VAL A 79 18.06 9.64 -17.88
N GLY A 80 18.65 10.84 -17.87
CA GLY A 80 18.94 11.58 -16.63
C GLY A 80 17.66 11.89 -15.85
N ASP A 81 16.66 12.45 -16.53
CA ASP A 81 15.38 12.85 -15.94
C ASP A 81 14.65 11.66 -15.33
N VAL A 82 14.53 10.52 -16.03
CA VAL A 82 13.88 9.32 -15.49
C VAL A 82 14.63 8.75 -14.29
N MET A 83 15.97 8.73 -14.29
CA MET A 83 16.72 8.27 -13.12
C MET A 83 16.55 9.19 -11.92
N PHE A 84 16.57 10.51 -12.12
CA PHE A 84 16.33 11.49 -11.06
C PHE A 84 14.90 11.39 -10.51
N GLN A 85 13.89 11.45 -11.38
CA GLN A 85 12.48 11.39 -10.99
C GLN A 85 12.16 10.08 -10.26
N ALA A 86 12.70 8.94 -10.71
CA ALA A 86 12.45 7.66 -10.07
C ALA A 86 13.06 7.59 -8.66
N ASP A 87 14.32 8.03 -8.49
CA ASP A 87 14.96 8.05 -7.17
C ASP A 87 14.26 9.04 -6.22
N TYR A 88 13.92 10.23 -6.71
CA TYR A 88 13.19 11.25 -5.95
C TYR A 88 11.81 10.73 -5.50
N PHE A 89 11.03 10.14 -6.40
CA PHE A 89 9.75 9.51 -6.08
C PHE A 89 9.88 8.34 -5.09
N LEU A 90 10.95 7.54 -5.18
CA LEU A 90 11.27 6.52 -4.18
C LEU A 90 11.48 7.14 -2.80
N LYS A 91 12.15 8.29 -2.70
CA LYS A 91 12.33 9.02 -1.43
C LYS A 91 11.02 9.58 -0.90
N GLU A 92 10.21 10.21 -1.75
CA GLU A 92 8.90 10.70 -1.34
C GLU A 92 7.99 9.59 -0.78
N LEU A 93 8.02 8.39 -1.37
CA LEU A 93 7.37 7.20 -0.81
C LEU A 93 8.03 6.73 0.51
N ALA A 94 9.36 6.62 0.55
CA ALA A 94 10.10 6.19 1.73
C ALA A 94 9.87 7.10 2.95
N LEU A 95 9.77 8.41 2.71
CA LEU A 95 9.42 9.45 3.68
C LEU A 95 7.91 9.52 4.00
N GLY A 96 7.08 8.80 3.23
CA GLY A 96 5.63 8.75 3.40
C GLY A 96 4.90 10.04 3.04
N GLU A 97 5.44 10.85 2.13
CA GLU A 97 4.79 12.07 1.63
C GLU A 97 3.62 11.76 0.68
N TYR A 98 3.70 10.64 -0.03
CA TYR A 98 2.69 10.21 -1.00
C TYR A 98 2.01 8.91 -0.57
N THR A 99 0.77 8.73 -1.04
CA THR A 99 0.04 7.47 -0.95
C THR A 99 0.84 6.34 -1.60
N MET A 100 0.97 5.23 -0.89
CA MET A 100 1.70 4.07 -1.39
C MET A 100 1.04 3.46 -2.63
N PRO A 101 1.79 3.10 -3.68
CA PRO A 101 1.26 2.45 -4.87
C PRO A 101 0.85 0.98 -4.66
N VAL A 102 0.87 0.49 -3.42
CA VAL A 102 0.52 -0.89 -3.01
C VAL A 102 -0.21 -0.83 -1.69
N VAL A 103 -1.37 -1.47 -1.60
CA VAL A 103 -2.25 -1.41 -0.42
C VAL A 103 -1.57 -2.07 0.78
N GLY A 104 -1.47 -1.35 1.90
CA GLY A 104 -0.82 -1.85 3.12
C GLY A 104 0.71 -1.90 3.08
N MET A 105 1.36 -1.43 2.02
CA MET A 105 2.80 -1.16 2.05
C MET A 105 3.07 0.02 3.00
N LEU A 106 4.07 -0.12 3.86
CA LEU A 106 4.44 0.87 4.89
C LEU A 106 5.68 1.66 4.46
N SER A 107 5.70 2.97 4.72
CA SER A 107 6.88 3.82 4.54
C SER A 107 7.98 3.49 5.56
N VAL A 108 9.16 4.08 5.40
CA VAL A 108 10.27 3.91 6.35
C VAL A 108 9.93 4.53 7.71
N PHE A 109 9.17 5.63 7.74
CA PHE A 109 8.64 6.20 8.98
C PHE A 109 7.59 5.31 9.64
N ASP A 110 6.68 4.74 8.85
CA ASP A 110 5.64 3.84 9.37
C ASP A 110 6.26 2.57 9.98
N TRP A 111 7.33 2.04 9.37
CA TRP A 111 8.14 0.97 9.96
C TRP A 111 8.87 1.41 11.23
N SER A 112 9.45 2.62 11.23
CA SER A 112 10.16 3.16 12.40
C SER A 112 9.22 3.31 13.60
N GLU A 113 8.00 3.85 13.39
CA GLU A 113 6.97 3.91 14.43
C GLU A 113 6.50 2.51 14.86
N ALA A 114 6.22 1.62 13.91
CA ALA A 114 5.75 0.26 14.21
C ALA A 114 6.75 -0.57 15.03
N MET A 115 8.05 -0.25 14.93
CA MET A 115 9.13 -0.92 15.67
C MET A 115 9.60 -0.14 16.92
N GLY A 116 9.00 1.02 17.23
CA GLY A 116 9.43 1.86 18.35
C GLY A 116 10.80 2.54 18.14
N MET A 117 11.25 2.64 16.89
CA MET A 117 12.54 3.23 16.48
C MET A 117 12.41 4.71 16.11
N GLN A 118 11.25 5.35 16.26
CA GLN A 118 11.06 6.78 15.91
C GLN A 118 12.02 7.72 16.66
N ASP A 119 12.52 7.32 17.82
CA ASP A 119 13.42 8.10 18.66
C ASP A 119 14.92 7.84 18.38
N GLN A 120 15.25 7.02 17.36
CA GLN A 120 16.62 6.73 16.94
C GLN A 120 16.92 7.43 15.60
N PRO A 121 17.86 8.40 15.54
CA PRO A 121 18.28 8.99 14.28
C PRO A 121 19.07 7.95 13.46
N TRP A 122 18.86 7.95 12.15
CA TRP A 122 19.60 7.13 11.21
C TRP A 122 19.66 7.85 9.87
N ALA A 123 20.76 7.65 9.14
CA ALA A 123 20.94 8.11 7.78
C ALA A 123 21.29 6.91 6.91
N GLY A 124 20.69 6.82 5.74
CA GLY A 124 20.96 5.73 4.82
C GLY A 124 20.59 6.06 3.39
N ARG A 125 20.79 5.08 2.52
CA ARG A 125 20.56 5.18 1.10
C ARG A 125 19.66 4.09 0.60
N GLU A 126 18.83 4.43 -0.38
CA GLU A 126 18.04 3.46 -1.14
C GLU A 126 18.37 3.59 -2.62
N TRP A 127 18.82 2.49 -3.20
CA TRP A 127 19.31 2.42 -4.57
C TRP A 127 18.45 1.51 -5.42
N PHE A 128 18.06 1.96 -6.60
CA PHE A 128 17.49 1.06 -7.62
C PHE A 128 18.58 0.21 -8.26
N VAL A 129 18.35 -1.09 -8.32
CA VAL A 129 19.30 -2.09 -8.84
C VAL A 129 18.62 -3.13 -9.73
N VAL A 130 19.39 -3.74 -10.63
CA VAL A 130 18.94 -4.91 -11.40
C VAL A 130 19.37 -6.19 -10.67
N LYS A 131 18.42 -6.91 -10.07
CA LYS A 131 18.63 -8.16 -9.32
C LYS A 131 18.86 -9.37 -10.23
N LYS A 132 18.32 -9.35 -11.45
CA LYS A 132 18.55 -10.37 -12.50
C LYS A 132 18.55 -9.66 -13.86
N ALA A 133 19.52 -9.97 -14.72
CA ALA A 133 19.59 -9.50 -16.10
C ALA A 133 19.91 -10.67 -17.03
N GLU A 134 19.12 -10.83 -18.08
CA GLU A 134 19.31 -11.83 -19.14
C GLU A 134 18.92 -11.21 -20.49
N VAL A 135 19.48 -11.71 -21.58
CA VAL A 135 18.98 -11.45 -22.94
C VAL A 135 18.67 -12.79 -23.56
N HIS A 136 17.38 -13.03 -23.82
CA HIS A 136 16.92 -14.23 -24.51
C HIS A 136 16.86 -13.98 -26.02
N MET A 137 16.94 -15.04 -26.81
CA MET A 137 16.76 -14.97 -28.27
C MET A 137 15.53 -15.80 -28.64
N ALA A 138 14.50 -15.14 -29.18
CA ALA A 138 13.29 -15.79 -29.64
C ALA A 138 13.52 -16.63 -30.90
N ALA A 139 12.57 -17.49 -31.26
CA ALA A 139 12.66 -18.37 -32.43
C ALA A 139 12.84 -17.61 -33.76
N ASP A 140 12.33 -16.38 -33.86
CA ASP A 140 12.49 -15.48 -35.01
C ASP A 140 13.81 -14.65 -34.98
N LYS A 141 14.67 -14.88 -33.97
CA LYS A 141 15.94 -14.18 -33.71
C LYS A 141 15.78 -12.73 -33.25
N THR A 142 14.61 -12.38 -32.71
CA THR A 142 14.41 -11.17 -31.89
C THR A 142 15.14 -11.33 -30.54
N LEU A 143 15.79 -10.26 -30.08
CA LEU A 143 16.44 -10.22 -28.76
C LEU A 143 15.45 -9.69 -27.73
N VAL A 144 15.25 -10.42 -26.62
CA VAL A 144 14.30 -10.08 -25.57
C VAL A 144 15.06 -9.78 -24.26
N PRO A 145 15.12 -8.52 -23.80
CA PRO A 145 15.81 -8.17 -22.57
C PRO A 145 14.93 -8.47 -21.34
N CYS A 146 15.40 -9.37 -20.49
CA CYS A 146 14.69 -9.82 -19.30
C CYS A 146 15.37 -9.24 -18.06
N VAL A 147 14.66 -8.37 -17.32
CA VAL A 147 15.16 -7.74 -16.10
C VAL A 147 14.26 -8.03 -14.90
N LYS A 148 14.88 -8.26 -13.74
CA LYS A 148 14.21 -8.22 -12.43
C LYS A 148 14.80 -7.07 -11.64
N MET A 149 14.03 -6.01 -11.45
CA MET A 149 14.43 -4.83 -10.67
C MET A 149 14.29 -5.09 -9.16
N GLY A 150 14.86 -4.19 -8.37
CA GLY A 150 14.65 -4.10 -6.93
C GLY A 150 15.26 -2.83 -6.34
N VAL A 151 15.13 -2.69 -5.03
CA VAL A 151 15.74 -1.61 -4.23
C VAL A 151 16.73 -2.24 -3.23
N GLU A 152 17.84 -1.54 -2.96
CA GLU A 152 18.82 -1.91 -1.94
C GLU A 152 19.01 -0.80 -0.92
N ALA A 153 18.83 -1.15 0.36
CA ALA A 153 19.14 -0.27 1.49
C ALA A 153 20.64 -0.37 1.85
N ARG A 154 21.33 0.77 1.89
CA ARG A 154 22.76 0.90 2.23
C ARG A 154 22.94 1.94 3.35
N GLU A 155 23.82 1.68 4.30
CA GLU A 155 24.24 2.64 5.31
C GLU A 155 25.37 3.49 4.72
N GLN A 156 25.38 4.77 5.03
CA GLN A 156 26.45 5.66 4.57
C GLN A 156 27.42 5.95 5.70
N VAL A 157 28.62 5.37 5.61
CA VAL A 157 29.66 5.46 6.64
C VAL A 157 30.67 6.53 6.24
N VAL A 158 30.95 7.46 7.14
CA VAL A 158 32.04 8.43 6.97
C VAL A 158 33.38 7.71 7.15
N THR A 159 34.27 7.81 6.16
CA THR A 159 35.64 7.28 6.19
C THR A 159 36.64 8.39 5.92
N ASP A 160 37.93 8.14 6.17
CA ASP A 160 39.01 9.09 5.84
C ASP A 160 39.06 9.47 4.35
N ALA A 161 38.51 8.61 3.47
CA ALA A 161 38.39 8.84 2.03
C ALA A 161 37.09 9.54 1.61
N GLY A 162 36.23 9.93 2.56
CA GLY A 162 34.89 10.47 2.33
C GLY A 162 33.77 9.48 2.69
N LEU A 163 32.56 9.77 2.22
CA LEU A 163 31.39 8.91 2.43
C LEU A 163 31.53 7.60 1.64
N LYS A 164 31.20 6.48 2.29
CA LYS A 164 31.22 5.15 1.69
C LYS A 164 29.95 4.38 2.02
N ASP A 165 29.35 3.79 1.00
CA ASP A 165 28.22 2.89 1.17
C ASP A 165 28.65 1.53 1.73
N VAL A 166 27.88 1.03 2.68
CA VAL A 166 27.95 -0.32 3.27
C VAL A 166 26.54 -0.92 3.23
N ALA A 167 26.38 -2.23 3.02
CA ALA A 167 25.04 -2.83 2.98
C ALA A 167 24.35 -2.76 4.36
N ILE A 168 23.07 -2.37 4.42
CA ILE A 168 22.28 -2.55 5.65
C ILE A 168 21.96 -4.03 5.79
N THR A 169 22.65 -4.69 6.71
CA THR A 169 22.53 -6.12 6.98
C THR A 169 21.43 -6.46 7.98
N SER A 170 21.01 -5.51 8.83
CA SER A 170 19.97 -5.75 9.82
C SER A 170 18.59 -5.93 9.15
N PRO A 171 17.95 -7.11 9.27
CA PRO A 171 16.63 -7.36 8.70
C PRO A 171 15.49 -6.68 9.48
N THR A 172 15.79 -6.01 10.59
CA THR A 172 14.83 -5.18 11.34
C THR A 172 14.99 -3.69 11.06
N HIS A 173 15.97 -3.27 10.23
CA HIS A 173 16.11 -1.85 9.91
C HIS A 173 14.92 -1.35 9.06
N PRO A 174 14.30 -0.19 9.37
CA PRO A 174 13.18 0.35 8.61
C PRO A 174 13.45 0.50 7.09
N LEU A 175 14.58 1.12 6.69
CA LEU A 175 15.01 1.18 5.27
C LEU A 175 15.06 -0.20 4.61
N ARG A 176 15.57 -1.21 5.33
CA ARG A 176 15.70 -2.57 4.78
C ARG A 176 14.33 -3.20 4.53
N ARG A 177 13.39 -3.01 5.45
CA ARG A 177 12.00 -3.47 5.34
C ARG A 177 11.27 -2.81 4.18
N PHE A 178 11.45 -1.50 4.00
CA PHE A 178 10.90 -0.78 2.86
C PHE A 178 11.51 -1.25 1.53
N ALA A 179 12.84 -1.34 1.43
CA ALA A 179 13.52 -1.81 0.23
C ALA A 179 13.16 -3.27 -0.15
N ASP A 180 13.01 -4.17 0.82
CA ASP A 180 12.56 -5.55 0.58
C ASP A 180 11.09 -5.58 0.13
N ALA A 181 10.21 -4.77 0.73
CA ALA A 181 8.80 -4.64 0.31
C ALA A 181 8.66 -4.05 -1.11
N PHE A 182 9.39 -2.97 -1.40
CA PHE A 182 9.45 -2.36 -2.73
C PHE A 182 9.97 -3.38 -3.75
N THR A 183 11.04 -4.12 -3.44
CA THR A 183 11.58 -5.17 -4.31
C THR A 183 10.57 -6.28 -4.58
N ARG A 184 9.82 -6.72 -3.57
CA ARG A 184 8.76 -7.74 -3.71
C ARG A 184 7.68 -7.28 -4.69
N ASN A 185 7.23 -6.04 -4.51
CA ASN A 185 6.10 -5.47 -5.22
C ASN A 185 6.50 -4.70 -6.49
N PHE A 186 7.79 -4.63 -6.85
CA PHE A 186 8.33 -3.72 -7.89
C PHE A 186 7.52 -3.76 -9.18
N ASP A 187 7.18 -4.95 -9.67
CA ASP A 187 6.43 -5.09 -10.93
C ASP A 187 5.03 -4.48 -10.86
N LEU A 188 4.31 -4.62 -9.75
CA LEU A 188 3.00 -3.99 -9.55
C LEU A 188 3.15 -2.46 -9.39
N ILE A 189 4.22 -2.00 -8.75
CA ILE A 189 4.56 -0.57 -8.68
C ILE A 189 4.86 -0.03 -10.08
N ALA A 190 5.62 -0.75 -10.90
CA ALA A 190 5.89 -0.39 -12.29
C ALA A 190 4.63 -0.41 -13.17
N GLU A 191 3.63 -1.26 -12.90
CA GLU A 191 2.35 -1.15 -13.60
C GLU A 191 1.46 0.01 -13.10
N ARG A 192 1.73 0.58 -11.94
CA ARG A 192 0.97 1.73 -11.40
C ARG A 192 1.66 3.07 -11.63
N LYS A 193 2.99 3.12 -11.59
CA LYS A 193 3.79 4.35 -11.56
C LYS A 193 4.66 4.47 -12.79
N SER A 194 4.31 5.40 -13.67
CA SER A 194 4.93 5.65 -14.98
C SER A 194 6.45 5.85 -14.87
N VAL A 195 6.89 6.63 -13.88
CA VAL A 195 8.33 6.85 -13.64
C VAL A 195 9.09 5.55 -13.30
N ILE A 196 8.45 4.62 -12.57
CA ILE A 196 9.02 3.31 -12.23
C ILE A 196 8.94 2.34 -13.41
N PHE A 197 7.89 2.45 -14.24
CA PHE A 197 7.81 1.78 -15.53
C PHE A 197 8.99 2.18 -16.42
N HIS A 198 9.18 3.48 -16.67
CA HIS A 198 10.25 3.99 -17.51
C HIS A 198 11.65 3.65 -16.98
N LEU A 199 11.85 3.62 -15.65
CA LEU A 199 13.09 3.12 -15.06
C LEU A 199 13.35 1.64 -15.39
N ARG A 200 12.31 0.79 -15.38
CA ARG A 200 12.43 -0.63 -15.79
C ARG A 200 12.77 -0.75 -17.29
N GLU A 201 12.18 0.08 -18.14
CA GLU A 201 12.49 0.09 -19.57
C GLU A 201 13.91 0.63 -19.86
N LEU A 202 14.39 1.61 -19.10
CA LEU A 202 15.79 2.05 -19.12
C LEU A 202 16.76 0.93 -18.68
N ALA A 203 16.37 0.13 -17.68
CA ALA A 203 17.17 -1.03 -17.27
C ALA A 203 17.22 -2.10 -18.38
N LYS A 204 16.10 -2.40 -19.06
CA LYS A 204 16.09 -3.27 -20.26
C LYS A 204 17.03 -2.74 -21.35
N ALA A 205 16.93 -1.45 -21.67
CA ALA A 205 17.79 -0.80 -22.66
C ALA A 205 19.28 -0.87 -22.28
N SER A 206 19.61 -0.69 -21.00
CA SER A 206 20.98 -0.79 -20.49
C SER A 206 21.54 -2.22 -20.53
N VAL A 207 20.70 -3.23 -20.22
CA VAL A 207 21.03 -4.65 -20.36
C VAL A 207 21.28 -5.02 -21.82
N MET A 208 20.43 -4.53 -22.73
CA MET A 208 20.63 -4.70 -24.17
C MET A 208 21.94 -4.04 -24.62
N ALA A 209 22.18 -2.78 -24.26
CA ALA A 209 23.41 -2.04 -24.58
C ALA A 209 24.67 -2.78 -24.13
N LYS A 210 24.69 -3.29 -22.89
CA LYS A 210 25.77 -4.14 -22.38
C LYS A 210 25.94 -5.41 -23.23
N PHE A 211 24.87 -6.13 -23.54
CA PHE A 211 24.93 -7.34 -24.38
C PHE A 211 25.47 -7.05 -25.79
N LEU A 212 25.00 -5.99 -26.47
CA LEU A 212 25.46 -5.65 -27.82
C LEU A 212 26.97 -5.31 -27.85
N VAL A 213 27.42 -4.48 -26.89
CA VAL A 213 28.83 -4.04 -26.81
C VAL A 213 29.74 -5.18 -26.37
N ASP A 214 29.40 -5.90 -25.30
CA ASP A 214 30.26 -6.95 -24.73
C ASP A 214 30.36 -8.19 -25.65
N SER A 215 29.34 -8.45 -26.48
CA SER A 215 29.37 -9.53 -27.49
C SER A 215 30.18 -9.16 -28.75
N GLY A 216 30.53 -7.89 -28.94
CA GLY A 216 31.16 -7.39 -30.16
C GLY A 216 30.22 -7.45 -31.38
N ALA A 217 28.93 -7.19 -31.16
CA ALA A 217 27.98 -6.99 -32.23
C ALA A 217 28.35 -5.75 -33.07
N ARG A 218 28.06 -5.78 -34.36
CA ARG A 218 28.14 -4.60 -35.24
C ARG A 218 26.87 -3.80 -35.06
N ILE A 219 27.00 -2.74 -34.29
CA ILE A 219 26.01 -1.68 -34.12
C ILE A 219 26.32 -0.63 -35.19
N ASP A 220 25.29 -0.14 -35.87
CA ASP A 220 25.43 0.93 -36.85
C ASP A 220 25.82 2.25 -36.16
N ASP A 221 26.69 3.05 -36.78
CA ASP A 221 27.17 4.31 -36.19
C ASP A 221 26.04 5.34 -36.02
N ILE A 222 24.91 5.19 -36.74
CA ILE A 222 23.71 6.03 -36.58
C ILE A 222 23.24 6.11 -35.12
N TRP A 223 23.34 5.02 -34.36
CA TRP A 223 22.99 4.98 -32.93
C TRP A 223 23.84 5.92 -32.08
N THR A 224 25.11 6.08 -32.46
CA THR A 224 26.05 6.92 -31.72
C THR A 224 25.87 8.38 -32.14
N SER A 225 25.71 8.66 -33.43
CA SER A 225 25.41 10.03 -33.89
C SER A 225 24.06 10.53 -33.37
N SER A 226 23.04 9.68 -33.24
CA SER A 226 21.76 10.08 -32.64
C SER A 226 21.89 10.35 -31.13
N ALA A 227 22.68 9.55 -30.40
CA ALA A 227 22.99 9.86 -29.00
C ALA A 227 23.81 11.15 -28.85
N ASP A 228 24.73 11.44 -29.77
CA ASP A 228 25.48 12.69 -29.84
C ASP A 228 24.56 13.89 -30.14
N GLU A 229 23.62 13.74 -31.07
CA GLU A 229 22.62 14.75 -31.44
C GLU A 229 21.67 15.06 -30.28
N ILE A 230 21.16 14.03 -29.57
CA ILE A 230 20.34 14.22 -28.37
C ILE A 230 21.11 15.03 -27.33
N VAL A 231 22.34 14.61 -26.99
CA VAL A 231 23.18 15.30 -25.99
C VAL A 231 23.56 16.72 -26.41
N ALA A 232 23.77 16.97 -27.72
CA ALA A 232 24.07 18.30 -28.23
C ALA A 232 22.86 19.25 -28.24
N ASN A 233 21.64 18.70 -28.36
CA ASN A 233 20.39 19.45 -28.33
C ASN A 233 19.78 19.59 -26.91
N THR A 234 20.24 18.78 -25.94
CA THR A 234 19.87 18.88 -24.53
C THR A 234 20.30 20.23 -23.94
N ALA A 235 19.34 20.93 -23.32
CA ALA A 235 19.64 22.14 -22.55
C ALA A 235 20.37 21.77 -21.24
N PRO A 236 21.33 22.58 -20.76
CA PRO A 236 21.99 22.34 -19.48
C PRO A 236 20.99 22.25 -18.33
N GLU A 237 21.20 21.30 -17.42
CA GLU A 237 20.44 21.13 -16.17
C GLU A 237 20.41 22.45 -15.38
N MET A 238 19.23 23.05 -15.28
CA MET A 238 19.03 24.37 -14.65
C MET A 238 19.13 24.31 -13.11
N HIS A 239 18.85 23.14 -12.52
CA HIS A 239 18.79 22.93 -11.08
C HIS A 239 19.62 21.70 -10.69
N PRO A 240 20.97 21.79 -10.76
CA PRO A 240 21.88 20.70 -10.39
C PRO A 240 21.91 20.45 -8.88
N GLU A 241 21.41 21.40 -8.09
CA GLU A 241 21.19 21.29 -6.65
C GLU A 241 19.71 21.52 -6.35
N ILE A 242 19.16 20.71 -5.44
CA ILE A 242 17.77 20.78 -4.97
C ILE A 242 17.77 20.92 -3.43
N PRO A 243 16.72 21.50 -2.84
CA PRO A 243 16.52 21.40 -1.39
C PRO A 243 16.54 19.94 -0.95
N GLN A 244 17.13 19.66 0.20
CA GLN A 244 17.05 18.34 0.82
C GLN A 244 15.58 17.97 1.02
N LEU A 245 15.19 16.74 0.68
CA LEU A 245 13.87 16.22 1.06
C LEU A 245 13.76 16.12 2.58
N TRP A 246 12.76 16.81 3.14
CA TRP A 246 12.62 17.06 4.57
C TRP A 246 11.16 16.86 5.01
N ASN A 247 10.77 15.61 5.26
CA ASN A 247 9.51 15.35 5.95
C ASN A 247 9.71 15.51 7.47
N MET A 248 9.28 16.65 8.01
CA MET A 248 9.18 16.81 9.47
C MET A 248 7.97 16.06 10.03
N ARG A 249 8.03 14.71 10.03
CA ARG A 249 7.16 13.85 10.85
C ARG A 249 7.54 13.92 12.33
N GLY A 250 7.57 15.14 12.87
CA GLY A 250 7.63 15.37 14.31
C GLY A 250 6.36 14.85 14.95
N LEU A 251 6.44 13.71 15.66
CA LEU A 251 5.43 13.33 16.65
C LEU A 251 5.48 14.35 17.79
N SER A 252 4.83 15.51 17.60
CA SER A 252 4.78 16.55 18.61
C SER A 252 4.04 16.01 19.83
N ARG A 253 4.79 15.54 20.82
CA ARG A 253 4.27 15.20 22.14
C ARG A 253 3.99 16.52 22.87
N ILE A 254 2.89 17.17 22.50
CA ILE A 254 2.40 18.38 23.12
C ILE A 254 2.02 18.04 24.56
N ARG A 255 2.98 18.16 25.48
CA ARG A 255 2.74 17.96 26.91
C ARG A 255 2.11 19.22 27.47
N LEU A 256 0.86 19.11 27.89
CA LEU A 256 0.12 20.14 28.60
C LEU A 256 0.34 19.95 30.10
N GLU A 257 0.95 20.93 30.77
CA GLU A 257 0.97 20.99 32.24
C GLU A 257 0.38 22.33 32.67
N HIS A 258 -0.55 22.31 33.64
CA HIS A 258 -1.21 23.52 34.17
C HIS A 258 -1.89 24.40 33.11
N GLY A 259 -2.38 23.80 32.01
CA GLY A 259 -3.02 24.53 30.90
C GLY A 259 -2.05 25.26 29.97
N LYS A 260 -0.74 25.02 30.08
CA LYS A 260 0.29 25.53 29.17
C LYS A 260 0.97 24.36 28.45
N ILE A 261 1.37 24.60 27.20
CA ILE A 261 2.24 23.67 26.45
C ILE A 261 3.65 23.87 27.01
N VAL A 262 4.23 22.82 27.61
CA VAL A 262 5.51 22.90 28.34
C VAL A 262 6.71 22.58 27.45
N ASP A 263 6.50 22.00 26.26
CA ASP A 263 7.59 21.55 25.37
C ASP A 263 7.70 22.39 24.10
N MET A 264 8.23 23.62 24.25
CA MET A 264 8.86 24.38 23.16
C MET A 264 10.28 24.84 23.49
N GLU A 265 10.65 24.92 24.77
CA GLU A 265 11.96 25.45 25.20
C GLU A 265 13.06 24.39 25.32
N THR A 266 12.72 23.10 25.40
CA THR A 266 13.72 22.01 25.52
C THR A 266 14.53 21.79 24.25
N GLY A 267 14.20 22.49 23.15
CA GLY A 267 14.91 22.41 21.89
C GLY A 267 14.94 20.98 21.35
N CYS A 268 13.77 20.37 21.16
CA CYS A 268 13.63 19.00 20.66
C CYS A 268 14.55 18.80 19.45
N VAL A 269 15.64 18.05 19.68
CA VAL A 269 16.51 17.57 18.61
C VAL A 269 15.61 16.73 17.71
N SER A 270 15.28 17.26 16.54
CA SER A 270 14.61 16.49 15.51
C SER A 270 15.51 15.29 15.22
N ASN A 271 15.05 14.09 15.56
CA ASN A 271 15.76 12.86 15.17
C ASN A 271 15.75 12.80 13.65
N LEU A 272 16.83 13.30 13.04
CA LEU A 272 16.89 13.47 11.61
C LEU A 272 16.98 12.09 10.96
N HIS A 273 15.94 11.74 10.22
CA HIS A 273 15.93 10.60 9.32
C HIS A 273 16.24 11.11 7.92
N ALA A 274 17.43 10.81 7.43
CA ALA A 274 17.89 11.26 6.11
C ALA A 274 17.99 10.07 5.15
N ILE A 275 17.31 10.17 4.01
CA ILE A 275 17.33 9.14 2.95
C ILE A 275 17.94 9.73 1.69
N TYR A 276 19.10 9.21 1.30
CA TYR A 276 19.79 9.53 0.04
C TYR A 276 19.69 8.35 -0.93
N GLY A 277 20.22 8.44 -2.14
CA GLY A 277 19.96 7.36 -3.09
C GLY A 277 20.54 7.54 -4.47
N GLY A 278 19.94 6.83 -5.41
CA GLY A 278 20.32 6.84 -6.80
C GLY A 278 19.83 5.62 -7.57
N VAL A 279 20.28 5.57 -8.83
CA VAL A 279 20.09 4.44 -9.74
C VAL A 279 21.46 3.87 -10.06
N GLU A 280 21.69 2.62 -9.66
CA GLU A 280 22.90 1.85 -9.96
C GLU A 280 22.45 0.43 -10.32
N PHE A 281 22.26 0.16 -11.61
CA PHE A 281 21.75 -1.15 -12.04
C PHE A 281 22.66 -2.32 -11.62
N GLY A 282 23.97 -2.08 -11.48
CA GLY A 282 24.98 -3.05 -11.09
C GLY A 282 25.24 -4.06 -12.20
N LEU A 283 25.23 -3.65 -13.47
CA LEU A 283 25.17 -4.57 -14.61
C LEU A 283 26.45 -5.38 -14.81
N ASP A 284 27.61 -4.87 -14.38
CA ASP A 284 28.88 -5.58 -14.55
C ASP A 284 29.05 -6.84 -13.66
N ARG A 285 28.11 -7.12 -12.75
CA ARG A 285 28.02 -8.43 -12.08
C ARG A 285 27.37 -9.53 -12.92
N PHE A 286 26.83 -9.21 -14.11
CA PHE A 286 26.18 -10.17 -15.01
C PHE A 286 27.00 -10.40 -16.28
N GLU A 287 27.33 -11.67 -16.56
CA GLU A 287 27.99 -12.09 -17.80
C GLU A 287 26.97 -12.27 -18.95
N LEU A 288 26.34 -11.18 -19.40
CA LEU A 288 25.27 -11.24 -20.41
C LEU A 288 25.74 -11.81 -21.75
N ALA A 289 26.94 -11.40 -22.19
CA ALA A 289 27.58 -11.93 -23.39
C ALA A 289 28.53 -13.09 -23.04
N GLN A 290 28.03 -14.10 -22.31
CA GLN A 290 28.82 -15.32 -22.12
C GLN A 290 29.19 -15.87 -23.48
N ARG A 291 30.50 -15.99 -23.69
CA ARG A 291 31.07 -16.68 -24.85
C ARG A 291 30.81 -18.16 -24.67
N HIS A 292 29.58 -18.59 -25.00
CA HIS A 292 29.36 -19.87 -25.66
C HIS A 292 30.10 -19.81 -27.00
N ALA A 293 31.42 -19.86 -26.92
CA ALA A 293 32.25 -20.38 -27.97
C ALA A 293 31.70 -21.79 -28.21
N LEU A 294 30.89 -21.90 -29.26
CA LEU A 294 30.67 -23.12 -30.00
C LEU A 294 32.06 -23.64 -30.38
N ARG A 295 32.72 -24.32 -29.46
CA ARG A 295 33.85 -25.19 -29.77
C ARG A 295 33.28 -26.13 -30.82
N PRO A 296 33.75 -26.10 -32.07
CA PRO A 296 33.24 -27.00 -33.08
C PRO A 296 33.43 -28.41 -32.53
N GLY A 297 32.33 -29.13 -32.32
CA GLY A 297 32.41 -30.52 -31.94
C GLY A 297 33.10 -31.24 -33.08
N VAL A 298 34.37 -31.59 -32.88
CA VAL A 298 35.13 -32.40 -33.85
C VAL A 298 34.37 -33.72 -33.96
N PRO A 299 33.78 -34.05 -35.13
CA PRO A 299 32.96 -35.25 -35.23
C PRO A 299 33.87 -36.47 -35.17
N GLY A 300 33.67 -37.30 -34.14
CA GLY A 300 34.25 -38.65 -34.09
C GLY A 300 35.62 -38.78 -33.40
N VAL A 301 35.62 -38.79 -32.07
CA VAL A 301 36.44 -39.76 -31.31
C VAL A 301 35.57 -40.35 -30.21
N SER A 302 35.06 -41.57 -30.43
CA SER A 302 34.57 -42.42 -29.35
C SER A 302 35.76 -43.12 -28.70
N MET A 303 35.98 -42.95 -27.39
CA MET A 303 36.84 -43.89 -26.66
C MET A 303 36.40 -44.10 -25.22
N GLN A 304 36.60 -45.33 -24.75
CA GLN A 304 36.16 -45.86 -23.46
C GLN A 304 37.20 -45.62 -22.35
N GLN A 305 36.70 -45.69 -21.11
CA GLN A 305 37.37 -46.22 -19.91
C GLN A 305 38.58 -45.50 -19.27
N ALA A 306 38.37 -45.24 -17.98
CA ALA A 306 39.29 -45.47 -16.84
C ALA A 306 40.47 -44.51 -16.59
N GLY A 307 40.71 -44.23 -15.30
CA GLY A 307 41.94 -43.57 -14.83
C GLY A 307 41.77 -42.82 -13.50
N LEU A 308 42.03 -43.50 -12.38
CA LEU A 308 42.37 -42.84 -11.11
C LEU A 308 43.77 -42.20 -11.21
N GLN A 309 43.97 -41.09 -10.48
CA GLN A 309 45.21 -40.32 -10.15
C GLN A 309 45.02 -38.84 -10.54
N GLY A 310 45.52 -37.86 -9.78
CA GLY A 310 46.19 -37.88 -8.48
C GLY A 310 46.58 -36.45 -8.08
N MET A 311 46.51 -36.10 -6.79
CA MET A 311 46.88 -34.75 -6.33
C MET A 311 48.39 -34.52 -6.47
N GLN A 312 48.80 -33.42 -7.08
CA GLN A 312 50.15 -32.87 -6.88
C GLN A 312 50.11 -31.34 -6.70
N LEU A 313 50.54 -30.92 -5.51
CA LEU A 313 50.86 -29.54 -5.18
C LEU A 313 52.28 -29.22 -5.67
N GLY A 314 52.48 -28.03 -6.25
CA GLY A 314 53.80 -27.53 -6.69
C GLY A 314 53.91 -26.01 -6.47
N PRO A 315 55.09 -25.45 -6.19
CA PRO A 315 55.17 -24.28 -5.32
C PRO A 315 55.59 -22.96 -6.00
N SER A 316 55.16 -21.86 -5.36
CA SER A 316 55.80 -20.53 -5.28
C SER A 316 56.68 -20.01 -6.43
N GLY A 317 56.20 -18.95 -7.09
CA GLY A 317 57.03 -18.02 -7.87
C GLY A 317 56.40 -16.63 -8.00
N ARG A 318 56.90 -15.64 -7.26
CA ARG A 318 56.64 -14.21 -7.55
C ARG A 318 57.61 -13.76 -8.66
N PRO A 319 57.26 -12.77 -9.51
CA PRO A 319 57.77 -11.43 -9.21
C PRO A 319 56.88 -10.22 -9.60
N MET A 320 57.12 -9.14 -8.84
CA MET A 320 57.08 -7.70 -9.22
C MET A 320 55.75 -6.94 -9.42
N PHE A 321 55.76 -5.75 -8.80
CA PHE A 321 54.75 -4.69 -8.80
C PHE A 321 54.91 -3.73 -10.00
N MET A 322 53.80 -3.19 -10.50
CA MET A 322 53.67 -1.76 -10.82
C MET A 322 52.22 -1.29 -10.59
N PRO A 323 51.98 -0.01 -10.24
CA PRO A 323 50.67 0.46 -9.83
C PRO A 323 49.80 0.92 -11.00
N GLN A 324 48.57 0.38 -11.11
CA GLN A 324 47.49 1.01 -11.85
C GLN A 324 46.30 1.31 -10.94
N ARG A 325 45.64 2.43 -11.25
CA ARG A 325 44.62 3.11 -10.43
C ARG A 325 43.29 2.36 -10.40
N PHE A 326 42.60 2.49 -9.26
CA PHE A 326 41.17 2.22 -9.03
C PHE A 326 40.61 0.86 -9.49
N GLN A 327 40.51 -0.07 -8.53
CA GLN A 327 39.48 -1.11 -8.53
C GLN A 327 38.83 -1.18 -7.14
N LEU A 328 37.52 -0.96 -7.06
CA LEU A 328 36.74 -1.32 -5.87
C LEU A 328 36.70 -2.85 -5.80
N THR A 329 37.41 -3.46 -4.85
CA THR A 329 37.28 -4.89 -4.52
C THR A 329 36.78 -5.07 -3.11
N GLN A 330 35.46 -5.08 -2.93
CA GLN A 330 34.86 -5.82 -1.82
C GLN A 330 34.81 -7.31 -2.20
N ARG A 331 35.84 -8.06 -1.81
CA ARG A 331 35.69 -9.51 -1.63
C ARG A 331 34.97 -9.75 -0.29
N GLY A 332 33.64 -9.66 -0.33
CA GLY A 332 32.80 -10.43 0.56
C GLY A 332 32.84 -11.91 0.14
N GLU A 333 32.67 -12.79 1.12
CA GLU A 333 32.67 -14.26 1.06
C GLU A 333 32.28 -14.89 -0.28
N MET A 334 33.12 -15.82 -0.77
CA MET A 334 32.73 -16.70 -1.89
C MET A 334 31.52 -17.55 -1.46
N PRO A 335 30.41 -17.57 -2.23
CA PRO A 335 29.36 -18.56 -1.99
C PRO A 335 29.93 -19.97 -2.22
N GLN A 336 29.89 -20.80 -1.17
CA GLN A 336 30.24 -22.21 -1.30
C GLN A 336 29.09 -22.95 -1.98
N GLY A 337 29.39 -23.61 -3.10
CA GLY A 337 28.57 -24.68 -3.69
C GLY A 337 27.15 -24.29 -4.11
N VAL A 338 26.96 -23.99 -5.40
CA VAL A 338 25.62 -24.09 -6.00
C VAL A 338 25.30 -25.59 -6.15
N ASP A 339 24.23 -26.04 -5.50
CA ASP A 339 23.61 -27.34 -5.77
C ASP A 339 22.99 -27.30 -7.17
N LEU A 340 23.70 -27.87 -8.16
CA LEU A 340 23.24 -27.99 -9.54
C LEU A 340 22.41 -29.27 -9.70
N ASP A 341 21.32 -29.36 -8.92
CA ASP A 341 20.30 -30.39 -9.09
C ASP A 341 19.48 -30.10 -10.35
N LEU A 342 20.06 -30.50 -11.50
CA LEU A 342 19.50 -30.31 -12.84
C LEU A 342 18.23 -31.15 -13.05
N ASP A 343 17.95 -32.15 -12.22
CA ASP A 343 16.74 -32.98 -12.30
C ASP A 343 15.47 -32.18 -11.96
N LYS A 344 15.62 -30.99 -11.37
CA LYS A 344 14.53 -30.01 -11.15
C LYS A 344 14.19 -29.16 -12.38
N PHE A 345 15.01 -29.17 -13.45
CA PHE A 345 14.75 -28.41 -14.67
C PHE A 345 14.03 -29.27 -15.72
N ASN A 346 12.69 -29.19 -15.75
CA ASN A 346 11.90 -29.88 -16.77
C ASN A 346 12.01 -29.20 -18.15
N LEU A 347 13.09 -29.50 -18.89
CA LEU A 347 13.31 -29.02 -20.26
C LEU A 347 12.33 -29.61 -21.31
N SER A 348 11.39 -30.46 -20.92
CA SER A 348 10.36 -30.99 -21.84
C SER A 348 9.12 -30.10 -21.94
N GLU A 349 8.92 -29.18 -20.99
CA GLU A 349 7.92 -28.13 -21.08
C GLU A 349 8.54 -26.90 -21.78
N VAL A 350 8.30 -26.81 -23.09
CA VAL A 350 8.38 -25.51 -23.78
C VAL A 350 7.36 -24.60 -23.09
N GLU A 351 7.79 -23.47 -22.51
CA GLU A 351 6.89 -22.45 -21.97
C GLU A 351 5.98 -21.96 -23.12
N SER A 352 4.79 -22.55 -23.21
CA SER A 352 3.76 -22.08 -24.13
C SER A 352 3.23 -20.77 -23.57
N PHE A 353 3.56 -19.67 -24.25
CA PHE A 353 2.98 -18.37 -23.97
C PHE A 353 1.46 -18.53 -23.89
N ALA A 354 0.90 -18.27 -22.70
CA ALA A 354 -0.54 -18.33 -22.53
C ALA A 354 -1.18 -17.36 -23.51
N SER A 355 -2.08 -17.88 -24.34
CA SER A 355 -2.77 -17.08 -25.35
C SER A 355 -3.83 -16.18 -24.71
N LEU A 356 -3.36 -15.15 -24.01
CA LEU A 356 -3.97 -13.83 -24.21
C LEU A 356 -4.02 -13.62 -25.74
N PRO A 357 -5.18 -13.24 -26.31
CA PRO A 357 -5.31 -13.08 -27.74
C PRO A 357 -4.23 -12.11 -28.20
N ALA A 358 -3.31 -12.62 -29.02
CA ALA A 358 -2.08 -11.90 -29.28
C ALA A 358 -2.46 -10.55 -29.91
N LEU A 359 -2.04 -9.46 -29.26
CA LEU A 359 -2.21 -8.11 -29.80
C LEU A 359 -1.43 -7.94 -31.13
N SER A 360 -0.58 -8.91 -31.49
CA SER A 360 -0.28 -9.23 -32.88
C SER A 360 -1.52 -9.78 -33.62
N ALA A 361 -2.34 -8.88 -34.14
CA ALA A 361 -2.90 -9.10 -35.47
C ALA A 361 -1.74 -9.34 -36.48
N GLU A 362 -2.04 -9.75 -37.71
CA GLU A 362 -0.98 -9.97 -38.72
C GLU A 362 -0.08 -8.73 -38.85
N THR A 363 1.23 -8.89 -39.05
CA THR A 363 2.20 -7.77 -39.04
C THR A 363 1.89 -6.66 -40.07
N ASP A 364 1.15 -7.00 -41.13
CA ASP A 364 0.69 -6.04 -42.15
C ASP A 364 -0.69 -5.41 -41.84
N SER A 365 -1.41 -5.91 -40.83
CA SER A 365 -2.70 -5.35 -40.42
C SER A 365 -2.56 -3.91 -39.92
N ALA A 366 -3.64 -3.15 -39.98
CA ALA A 366 -3.69 -1.83 -39.33
C ALA A 366 -3.67 -1.97 -37.79
N GLU A 367 -4.19 -3.08 -37.27
CA GLU A 367 -4.35 -3.34 -35.83
C GLU A 367 -3.00 -3.64 -35.15
N ALA A 368 -2.12 -4.43 -35.77
CA ALA A 368 -0.75 -4.65 -35.28
C ALA A 368 0.12 -3.37 -35.34
N ARG A 369 -0.24 -2.44 -36.23
CA ARG A 369 0.36 -1.08 -36.28
C ARG A 369 -0.32 -0.09 -35.33
N THR A 370 -1.41 -0.49 -34.68
CA THR A 370 -2.25 0.37 -33.83
C THR A 370 -2.65 -0.35 -32.54
N THR A 371 -1.69 -1.00 -31.87
CA THR A 371 -1.77 -1.28 -30.42
C THR A 371 -1.61 0.03 -29.64
N SER A 372 -2.42 1.03 -30.00
CA SER A 372 -2.45 2.35 -29.39
C SER A 372 -2.69 2.19 -27.90
N GLY A 373 -1.73 2.64 -27.08
CA GLY A 373 -1.86 2.63 -25.63
C GLY A 373 -3.15 3.31 -25.17
N LYS A 374 -3.55 4.38 -25.88
CA LYS A 374 -4.81 5.08 -25.67
C LYS A 374 -6.03 4.22 -25.99
N ALA A 375 -6.01 3.44 -27.07
CA ALA A 375 -7.09 2.50 -27.39
C ALA A 375 -7.22 1.39 -26.33
N PHE A 376 -6.10 0.91 -25.79
CA PHE A 376 -6.09 -0.03 -24.66
C PHE A 376 -6.70 0.60 -23.41
N LEU A 377 -6.20 1.77 -23.00
CA LEU A 377 -6.66 2.48 -21.81
C LEU A 377 -8.14 2.87 -21.92
N HIS A 378 -8.60 3.30 -23.09
CA HIS A 378 -10.02 3.58 -23.36
C HIS A 378 -10.87 2.32 -23.19
N SER A 379 -10.48 1.21 -23.81
CA SER A 379 -11.24 -0.04 -23.75
C SER A 379 -11.26 -0.67 -22.35
N LEU A 380 -10.22 -0.44 -21.54
CA LEU A 380 -10.17 -0.81 -20.12
C LEU A 380 -11.16 0.00 -19.26
N ARG A 381 -11.27 1.32 -19.52
CA ARG A 381 -12.21 2.22 -18.84
C ARG A 381 -13.66 1.90 -19.20
N GLU A 382 -13.98 1.82 -20.49
CA GLU A 382 -15.34 1.54 -20.98
C GLU A 382 -15.77 0.07 -20.78
N GLY A 383 -14.83 -0.84 -20.51
CA GLY A 383 -15.12 -2.26 -20.35
C GLY A 383 -15.52 -2.99 -21.63
N THR A 384 -15.17 -2.46 -22.80
CA THR A 384 -15.57 -2.98 -24.12
C THR A 384 -14.75 -4.18 -24.62
N TYR A 385 -13.95 -4.79 -23.75
CA TYR A 385 -13.03 -5.88 -24.08
C TYR A 385 -13.72 -7.25 -24.18
N ASN A 386 -14.44 -7.49 -25.28
CA ASN A 386 -15.11 -8.77 -25.56
C ASN A 386 -14.15 -9.97 -25.72
N SER A 387 -12.85 -9.74 -25.91
CA SER A 387 -11.83 -10.78 -26.13
C SER A 387 -11.02 -11.17 -24.89
N ILE A 388 -11.10 -10.39 -23.81
CA ILE A 388 -10.38 -10.65 -22.55
C ILE A 388 -11.33 -11.35 -21.59
N LYS A 389 -10.84 -12.33 -20.82
CA LYS A 389 -11.65 -12.97 -19.77
C LYS A 389 -11.99 -11.96 -18.68
N GLU A 390 -13.19 -12.05 -18.12
CA GLU A 390 -13.61 -11.16 -17.02
C GLU A 390 -12.65 -11.19 -15.82
N GLU A 391 -12.05 -12.35 -15.51
CA GLU A 391 -11.01 -12.46 -14.46
C GLU A 391 -9.74 -11.62 -14.75
N ASP A 392 -9.31 -11.56 -16.01
CA ASP A 392 -8.16 -10.76 -16.44
C ASP A 392 -8.53 -9.27 -16.56
N LEU A 393 -9.77 -8.95 -16.97
CA LEU A 393 -10.26 -7.58 -16.98
C LEU A 393 -10.38 -7.00 -15.56
N GLN A 394 -10.84 -7.79 -14.59
CA GLN A 394 -10.86 -7.42 -13.16
C GLN A 394 -9.46 -7.25 -12.58
N LEU A 395 -8.51 -8.10 -12.98
CA LEU A 395 -7.09 -7.94 -12.63
C LEU A 395 -6.55 -6.61 -13.17
N LEU A 396 -6.74 -6.32 -14.46
CA LEU A 396 -6.27 -5.08 -15.09
C LEU A 396 -6.91 -3.84 -14.44
N ARG A 397 -8.20 -3.85 -14.12
CA ARG A 397 -8.88 -2.77 -13.38
C ARG A 397 -8.31 -2.57 -11.97
N SER A 398 -7.90 -3.66 -11.31
CA SER A 398 -7.28 -3.62 -9.97
C SER A 398 -5.83 -3.12 -10.00
N ILE A 399 -5.09 -3.43 -11.07
CA ILE A 399 -3.74 -2.92 -11.31
C ILE A 399 -3.83 -1.42 -11.62
N TYR A 400 -4.55 -1.04 -12.68
CA TYR A 400 -4.71 0.33 -13.16
C TYR A 400 -5.88 1.07 -12.46
N ASN A 401 -5.95 0.95 -11.14
CA ASN A 401 -6.90 1.70 -10.31
C ASN A 401 -6.59 3.22 -10.40
N PRO A 402 -7.56 4.09 -10.77
CA PRO A 402 -7.31 5.53 -10.97
C PRO A 402 -6.75 6.30 -9.78
N THR A 403 -6.88 5.80 -8.55
CA THR A 403 -6.31 6.44 -7.35
C THR A 403 -4.85 6.06 -7.10
N MET A 404 -4.40 4.92 -7.64
CA MET A 404 -3.03 4.41 -7.48
C MET A 404 -2.19 4.54 -8.75
N ALA A 405 -2.81 4.48 -9.93
CA ALA A 405 -2.14 4.33 -11.22
C ALA A 405 -2.14 5.61 -12.06
N ASP A 406 -1.00 6.28 -12.15
CA ASP A 406 -0.80 7.44 -13.06
C ASP A 406 -0.50 7.01 -14.51
N ARG A 407 -0.13 5.74 -14.74
CA ARG A 407 0.02 5.18 -16.10
C ARG A 407 -1.22 5.31 -16.99
N LEU A 408 -2.39 5.55 -16.40
CA LEU A 408 -3.62 5.90 -17.12
C LEU A 408 -3.50 7.21 -17.93
N GLU A 409 -2.52 8.05 -17.64
CA GLU A 409 -2.27 9.35 -18.28
C GLU A 409 -1.24 9.28 -19.43
N GLU A 410 -0.51 8.16 -19.59
CA GLU A 410 0.52 7.97 -20.63
C GLU A 410 -0.04 8.04 -22.07
N GLY A 411 -1.34 7.82 -22.25
CA GLY A 411 -2.00 7.93 -23.55
C GLY A 411 -1.40 7.00 -24.60
N GLU A 412 -0.90 7.56 -25.71
CA GLU A 412 -0.27 6.77 -26.79
C GLU A 412 1.07 6.14 -26.38
N ALA A 413 1.75 6.68 -25.36
CA ALA A 413 3.01 6.12 -24.86
C ALA A 413 2.79 4.89 -23.96
N PHE A 414 1.54 4.57 -23.62
CA PHE A 414 1.23 3.46 -22.74
C PHE A 414 1.56 2.11 -23.38
N ILE A 415 2.49 1.38 -22.74
CA ILE A 415 2.83 0.00 -23.10
C ILE A 415 2.05 -0.95 -22.17
N PRO A 416 1.25 -1.90 -22.72
CA PRO A 416 0.55 -2.92 -21.93
C PRO A 416 1.49 -3.82 -21.10
N PRO A 417 0.97 -4.47 -20.04
CA PRO A 417 1.77 -5.34 -19.19
C PRO A 417 2.23 -6.59 -19.95
N ASN A 418 3.30 -7.23 -19.47
CA ASN A 418 3.81 -8.46 -20.07
C ASN A 418 2.75 -9.58 -20.03
N PRO A 419 2.36 -10.16 -21.19
CA PRO A 419 1.30 -11.18 -21.26
C PRO A 419 1.73 -12.56 -20.75
N SER A 420 3.00 -12.76 -20.35
CA SER A 420 3.48 -14.08 -19.94
C SER A 420 2.75 -14.62 -18.71
N LEU A 421 2.48 -15.93 -18.71
CA LEU A 421 1.72 -16.61 -17.65
C LEU A 421 2.37 -16.42 -16.27
N SER A 422 3.70 -16.42 -16.21
CA SER A 422 4.46 -16.22 -14.97
C SER A 422 4.32 -14.79 -14.44
N TYR A 423 4.29 -13.78 -15.33
CA TYR A 423 4.06 -12.38 -14.95
C TYR A 423 2.61 -12.16 -14.48
N VAL A 424 1.63 -12.61 -15.26
CA VAL A 424 0.20 -12.52 -14.92
C VAL A 424 -0.09 -13.26 -13.61
N SER A 425 0.47 -14.44 -13.39
CA SER A 425 0.30 -15.18 -12.12
C SER A 425 0.89 -14.43 -10.93
N LYS A 426 2.06 -13.79 -11.09
CA LYS A 426 2.64 -12.92 -10.06
C LYS A 426 1.74 -11.73 -9.75
N MET A 427 1.19 -11.06 -10.77
CA MET A 427 0.27 -9.95 -10.58
C MET A 427 -1.03 -10.38 -9.89
N ARG A 428 -1.64 -11.51 -10.29
CA ARG A 428 -2.81 -12.11 -9.62
C ARG A 428 -2.52 -12.38 -8.14
N SER A 429 -1.34 -12.90 -7.81
CA SER A 429 -0.92 -13.13 -6.42
C SER A 429 -0.84 -11.84 -5.61
N LEU A 430 -0.17 -10.80 -6.13
CA LEU A 430 -0.01 -9.52 -5.42
C LEU A 430 -1.36 -8.80 -5.21
N VAL A 431 -2.20 -8.73 -6.24
CA VAL A 431 -3.54 -8.13 -6.15
C VAL A 431 -4.45 -8.92 -5.20
N SER A 432 -4.30 -10.25 -5.12
CA SER A 432 -5.03 -11.09 -4.16
C SER A 432 -4.65 -10.77 -2.70
N GLU A 433 -3.37 -10.46 -2.42
CA GLU A 433 -2.95 -9.99 -1.10
C GLU A 433 -3.63 -8.65 -0.73
N GLU A 434 -3.71 -7.70 -1.66
CA GLU A 434 -4.40 -6.41 -1.46
C GLU A 434 -5.90 -6.63 -1.18
N GLN A 435 -6.57 -7.49 -1.97
CA GLN A 435 -7.98 -7.85 -1.75
C GLN A 435 -8.21 -8.56 -0.41
N ALA A 436 -7.27 -9.39 0.04
CA ALA A 436 -7.33 -10.04 1.34
C ALA A 436 -7.20 -9.03 2.49
N LEU A 437 -6.28 -8.05 2.36
CA LEU A 437 -6.17 -6.95 3.31
C LEU A 437 -7.43 -6.07 3.32
N PHE A 438 -8.04 -5.78 2.17
CA PHE A 438 -9.31 -5.06 2.11
C PHE A 438 -10.44 -5.81 2.84
N LYS A 439 -10.58 -7.13 2.64
CA LYS A 439 -11.53 -7.96 3.40
C LYS A 439 -11.26 -7.90 4.90
N LYS A 440 -9.99 -7.91 5.32
CA LYS A 440 -9.58 -7.76 6.73
C LYS A 440 -9.95 -6.37 7.29
N ARG A 441 -9.72 -5.29 6.52
CA ARG A 441 -10.13 -3.92 6.86
C ARG A 441 -11.64 -3.81 7.04
N LYS A 442 -12.44 -4.38 6.13
CA LYS A 442 -13.91 -4.43 6.27
C LYS A 442 -14.34 -5.07 7.59
N ILE A 443 -13.82 -6.26 7.90
CA ILE A 443 -14.13 -6.97 9.15
C ILE A 443 -13.68 -6.13 10.37
N SER A 444 -12.46 -5.62 10.36
CA SER A 444 -11.91 -4.84 11.48
C SER A 444 -12.61 -3.49 11.66
N PHE A 445 -13.17 -2.89 10.60
CA PHE A 445 -13.93 -1.65 10.66
C PHE A 445 -15.36 -1.88 11.16
N CYS A 446 -15.97 -3.01 10.78
CA CYS A 446 -17.28 -3.41 11.31
C CYS A 446 -17.21 -4.01 12.73
N ASP A 447 -16.01 -4.25 13.28
CA ASP A 447 -15.88 -4.73 14.66
C ASP A 447 -16.01 -3.59 15.68
N ARG A 448 -16.70 -3.85 16.80
CA ARG A 448 -16.94 -2.89 17.89
C ARG A 448 -15.66 -2.31 18.53
N SER A 449 -14.50 -2.95 18.35
CA SER A 449 -13.21 -2.49 18.86
C SER A 449 -12.49 -1.48 17.96
N PHE A 450 -12.98 -1.22 16.74
CA PHE A 450 -12.43 -0.17 15.87
C PHE A 450 -12.50 1.20 16.54
N MET A 451 -11.40 1.96 16.45
CA MET A 451 -11.29 3.29 17.03
C MET A 451 -10.96 4.35 15.98
N PRO A 452 -11.81 5.39 15.81
CA PRO A 452 -11.38 6.65 15.20
C PRO A 452 -10.12 7.17 15.88
N GLY A 453 -9.07 7.45 15.10
CA GLY A 453 -7.77 7.89 15.62
C GLY A 453 -6.87 6.77 16.16
N ASN A 454 -7.30 5.50 16.15
CA ASN A 454 -6.45 4.33 16.41
C ASN A 454 -7.00 3.11 15.65
N ALA A 455 -7.01 3.22 14.32
CA ALA A 455 -7.64 2.25 13.42
C ALA A 455 -7.01 0.84 13.49
N GLY A 456 -5.76 0.74 13.94
CA GLY A 456 -4.99 -0.51 13.94
C GLY A 456 -4.03 -0.63 12.76
N CYS A 457 -3.17 -1.66 12.78
CA CYS A 457 -2.08 -1.81 11.81
C CYS A 457 -2.52 -2.21 10.38
N ASP A 458 -3.78 -2.63 10.20
CA ASP A 458 -4.31 -2.99 8.88
C ASP A 458 -4.69 -1.76 8.05
N PHE A 459 -4.92 -0.60 8.67
CA PHE A 459 -5.36 0.63 8.01
C PHE A 459 -4.18 1.58 7.73
N PRO A 460 -4.35 2.56 6.83
CA PRO A 460 -3.33 3.57 6.58
C PRO A 460 -2.93 4.28 7.88
N ARG A 461 -1.63 4.48 8.09
CA ARG A 461 -1.09 5.07 9.33
C ARG A 461 -1.64 6.47 9.62
N SER A 462 -1.96 7.24 8.56
CA SER A 462 -2.62 8.55 8.62
C SER A 462 -4.03 8.55 9.24
N TRP A 463 -4.62 7.38 9.50
CA TRP A 463 -5.87 7.23 10.24
C TRP A 463 -5.67 7.12 11.76
N THR A 464 -4.44 6.81 12.20
CA THR A 464 -4.06 6.82 13.61
C THR A 464 -3.54 8.22 13.97
N SER A 465 -4.02 8.77 15.09
CA SER A 465 -3.60 10.10 15.52
C SER A 465 -2.17 10.04 16.04
N GLY A 466 -1.22 10.62 15.29
CA GLY A 466 0.16 10.82 15.75
C GLY A 466 0.25 11.70 17.01
N PHE A 467 -0.78 12.51 17.28
CA PHE A 467 -0.92 13.27 18.52
C PHE A 467 -1.70 12.47 19.56
N LYS A 468 -1.01 12.04 20.63
CA LYS A 468 -1.65 11.68 21.89
C LYS A 468 -1.89 12.95 22.70
N VAL A 469 -2.96 13.67 22.39
CA VAL A 469 -3.41 14.77 23.25
C VAL A 469 -4.03 14.12 24.49
N ASP A 470 -3.44 14.39 25.65
CA ASP A 470 -3.86 13.82 26.94
C ASP A 470 -5.11 14.57 27.46
N ASN A 471 -6.19 14.48 26.69
CA ASN A 471 -7.39 15.31 26.76
C ASN A 471 -8.32 15.00 27.96
N GLY A 472 -7.81 14.41 29.04
CA GLY A 472 -8.56 14.04 30.25
C GLY A 472 -9.56 12.89 30.09
N CYS A 473 -10.09 12.65 28.88
CA CYS A 473 -10.79 11.42 28.53
C CYS A 473 -9.79 10.25 28.53
N SER A 474 -9.69 9.55 29.65
CA SER A 474 -8.79 8.40 29.77
C SER A 474 -9.12 7.34 28.69
N PRO A 475 -8.13 6.54 28.26
CA PRO A 475 -8.39 5.42 27.35
C PRO A 475 -9.44 4.42 27.89
N GLU A 476 -9.68 4.38 29.21
CA GLU A 476 -10.78 3.57 29.77
C GLU A 476 -12.15 4.17 29.50
N ALA A 477 -12.31 5.50 29.46
CA ALA A 477 -13.59 6.14 29.16
C ALA A 477 -14.06 5.80 27.73
N LEU A 478 -13.16 5.89 26.75
CA LEU A 478 -13.42 5.47 25.37
C LEU A 478 -13.70 3.96 25.29
N LYS A 479 -12.89 3.11 25.96
CA LYS A 479 -13.18 1.66 26.02
C LYS A 479 -14.55 1.34 26.63
N ARG A 480 -14.99 2.07 27.66
CA ARG A 480 -16.34 1.93 28.25
C ARG A 480 -17.43 2.28 27.24
N MET A 481 -17.28 3.37 26.49
CA MET A 481 -18.23 3.75 25.44
C MET A 481 -18.38 2.64 24.38
N ASN A 482 -17.27 2.05 23.91
CA ASN A 482 -17.36 0.98 22.91
C ASN A 482 -17.88 -0.35 23.49
N SER A 483 -17.63 -0.62 24.77
CA SER A 483 -18.22 -1.79 25.44
C SER A 483 -19.74 -1.72 25.54
N ALA A 484 -20.32 -0.53 25.34
CA ALA A 484 -21.76 -0.29 25.27
C ALA A 484 -22.33 -0.34 23.83
N LEU A 485 -21.51 -0.57 22.79
CA LEU A 485 -22.01 -0.75 21.43
C LEU A 485 -22.60 -2.16 21.27
N VAL A 486 -23.90 -2.21 20.94
CA VAL A 486 -24.64 -3.44 20.61
C VAL A 486 -24.94 -3.45 19.12
N GLU A 487 -24.52 -4.50 18.41
CA GLU A 487 -24.80 -4.67 16.98
C GLU A 487 -26.30 -4.88 16.75
N LEU A 488 -26.90 -4.06 15.89
CA LEU A 488 -28.30 -4.17 15.49
C LEU A 488 -28.42 -4.96 14.19
N GLN A 489 -29.21 -6.03 14.21
CA GLN A 489 -29.64 -6.73 13.00
C GLN A 489 -30.75 -5.90 12.34
N VAL A 490 -30.38 -5.11 11.34
CA VAL A 490 -31.28 -4.27 10.55
C VAL A 490 -31.67 -4.96 9.24
N ASP A 491 -32.93 -4.84 8.83
CA ASP A 491 -33.38 -5.38 7.54
C ASP A 491 -33.00 -4.47 6.35
N ALA A 492 -33.11 -5.02 5.14
CA ALA A 492 -32.73 -4.33 3.91
C ALA A 492 -33.56 -3.05 3.64
N THR A 493 -34.79 -2.96 4.13
CA THR A 493 -35.64 -1.76 4.02
C THR A 493 -35.07 -0.63 4.86
N PHE A 494 -34.67 -0.94 6.10
CA PHE A 494 -34.03 0.04 6.99
C PHE A 494 -32.66 0.47 6.47
N GLN A 495 -31.87 -0.46 5.92
CA GLN A 495 -30.59 -0.12 5.25
C GLN A 495 -30.80 0.81 4.04
N GLN A 496 -31.83 0.58 3.23
CA GLN A 496 -32.17 1.46 2.10
C GLN A 496 -32.63 2.84 2.57
N ALA A 497 -33.46 2.93 3.61
CA ALA A 497 -33.88 4.21 4.19
C ALA A 497 -32.69 5.00 4.77
N LEU A 498 -31.75 4.33 5.44
CA LEU A 498 -30.49 4.95 5.87
C LEU A 498 -29.72 5.53 4.68
N LEU A 499 -29.46 4.73 3.65
CA LEU A 499 -28.63 5.11 2.50
C LEU A 499 -29.27 6.19 1.61
N ASN A 500 -30.58 6.16 1.42
CA ASN A 500 -31.27 7.05 0.48
C ASN A 500 -31.77 8.34 1.13
N ASP A 501 -32.30 8.26 2.36
CA ASP A 501 -33.04 9.38 2.96
C ASP A 501 -32.25 10.11 4.05
N ILE A 502 -31.44 9.38 4.83
CA ILE A 502 -30.82 9.93 6.07
C ILE A 502 -29.35 10.28 5.84
N LEU A 503 -28.52 9.32 5.46
CA LEU A 503 -27.07 9.48 5.33
C LEU A 503 -26.63 10.58 4.35
N PRO A 504 -27.31 10.85 3.21
CA PRO A 504 -26.97 11.95 2.32
C PRO A 504 -27.09 13.35 2.96
N THR A 505 -27.82 13.47 4.06
CA THR A 505 -27.99 14.73 4.82
C THR A 505 -27.14 14.78 6.09
N ALA A 506 -26.55 13.66 6.51
CA ALA A 506 -25.78 13.55 7.74
C ALA A 506 -24.29 13.83 7.49
N ALA A 507 -23.66 14.59 8.38
CA ALA A 507 -22.20 14.73 8.38
C ALA A 507 -21.56 13.52 9.10
N PRO A 508 -20.66 12.76 8.46
CA PRO A 508 -19.95 11.67 9.13
C PRO A 508 -18.91 12.22 10.14
N GLU A 509 -18.88 11.66 11.35
CA GLU A 509 -17.84 11.97 12.35
C GLU A 509 -16.46 11.44 11.94
N PHE A 510 -16.45 10.31 11.22
CA PHE A 510 -15.26 9.73 10.63
C PHE A 510 -15.50 9.54 9.13
N ASN A 511 -14.60 10.04 8.29
CA ASN A 511 -14.63 9.87 6.85
C ASN A 511 -13.18 9.80 6.36
N LYS A 512 -12.72 8.61 5.96
CA LYS A 512 -11.34 8.38 5.56
C LYS A 512 -11.27 7.41 4.39
N CYS A 513 -10.29 7.64 3.51
CA CYS A 513 -10.02 6.80 2.34
C CYS A 513 -8.74 5.97 2.53
N THR A 514 -8.73 4.78 1.96
CA THR A 514 -7.53 3.94 1.82
C THR A 514 -6.74 4.29 0.56
N GLU A 515 -5.57 3.67 0.42
CA GLU A 515 -4.60 3.88 -0.66
C GLU A 515 -5.20 3.62 -2.06
N ASP A 516 -6.13 2.67 -2.13
CA ASP A 516 -6.86 2.22 -3.32
C ASP A 516 -8.24 2.89 -3.50
N GLY A 517 -8.54 3.92 -2.70
CA GLY A 517 -9.74 4.75 -2.84
C GLY A 517 -11.00 4.27 -2.13
N HIS A 518 -10.98 3.13 -1.42
CA HIS A 518 -12.13 2.70 -0.62
C HIS A 518 -12.36 3.69 0.52
N THR A 519 -13.60 4.17 0.66
CA THR A 519 -13.97 5.12 1.71
C THR A 519 -14.70 4.41 2.84
N PHE A 520 -14.34 4.74 4.07
CA PHE A 520 -14.92 4.18 5.29
C PHE A 520 -15.48 5.33 6.12
N ARG A 521 -16.75 5.26 6.52
CA ARG A 521 -17.41 6.34 7.25
C ARG A 521 -18.15 5.86 8.49
N ILE A 522 -18.18 6.72 9.51
CA ILE A 522 -18.96 6.53 10.72
C ILE A 522 -19.85 7.75 10.92
N TYR A 523 -21.15 7.52 10.98
CA TYR A 523 -22.17 8.52 11.24
C TYR A 523 -22.76 8.28 12.62
N ARG A 524 -22.96 9.34 13.40
CA ARG A 524 -23.76 9.27 14.63
C ARG A 524 -25.11 9.92 14.43
N LEU A 525 -26.16 9.11 14.59
CA LEU A 525 -27.55 9.45 14.35
C LEU A 525 -28.31 9.24 15.67
N GLY A 526 -28.22 10.22 16.57
CA GLY A 526 -28.67 10.06 17.96
C GLY A 526 -27.87 8.95 18.66
N ASN A 527 -28.57 7.92 19.15
CA ASN A 527 -27.96 6.74 19.76
C ASN A 527 -27.48 5.68 18.76
N LEU A 528 -27.60 5.89 17.44
CA LEU A 528 -27.08 4.95 16.44
C LEU A 528 -25.70 5.36 15.95
N GLU A 529 -24.77 4.41 15.90
CA GLU A 529 -23.53 4.53 15.15
C GLU A 529 -23.63 3.68 13.88
N VAL A 530 -23.80 4.33 12.73
CA VAL A 530 -23.89 3.67 11.43
C VAL A 530 -22.52 3.72 10.77
N ARG A 531 -21.96 2.55 10.48
CA ARG A 531 -20.68 2.42 9.78
C ARG A 531 -20.92 1.98 8.35
N THR A 532 -20.38 2.73 7.40
CA THR A 532 -20.52 2.47 5.96
C THR A 532 -19.17 2.26 5.29
N ILE A 533 -19.19 1.52 4.20
CA ILE A 533 -18.03 1.26 3.34
C ILE A 533 -18.47 1.56 1.91
N GLN A 534 -17.65 2.30 1.18
CA GLN A 534 -17.85 2.60 -0.23
C GLN A 534 -16.63 2.09 -1.02
N GLU A 535 -16.88 1.22 -2.00
CA GLU A 535 -15.85 0.77 -2.93
C GLU A 535 -15.57 1.81 -4.01
N LEU A 536 -14.39 1.78 -4.64
CA LEU A 536 -14.04 2.78 -5.64
C LEU A 536 -15.01 2.72 -6.84
N GLY A 537 -15.73 3.82 -7.07
CA GLY A 537 -16.79 3.89 -8.09
C GLY A 537 -18.08 3.14 -7.72
N GLY A 538 -18.13 2.47 -6.58
CA GLY A 538 -19.32 1.81 -6.05
C GLY A 538 -20.25 2.75 -5.28
N SER A 539 -21.48 2.31 -5.07
CA SER A 539 -22.40 2.92 -4.11
C SER A 539 -21.89 2.72 -2.68
N GLU A 540 -22.20 3.67 -1.79
CA GLU A 540 -22.03 3.47 -0.35
C GLU A 540 -22.94 2.34 0.15
N ALA A 541 -22.43 1.51 1.06
CA ALA A 541 -23.16 0.40 1.66
C ALA A 541 -23.03 0.42 3.18
N VAL A 542 -24.10 0.08 3.89
CA VAL A 542 -24.08 -0.11 5.35
C VAL A 542 -23.28 -1.36 5.67
N GLY A 543 -22.16 -1.20 6.39
CA GLY A 543 -21.32 -2.30 6.85
C GLY A 543 -21.80 -2.89 8.17
N VAL A 544 -22.17 -2.02 9.13
CA VAL A 544 -22.78 -2.40 10.41
C VAL A 544 -23.55 -1.22 11.01
N VAL A 545 -24.59 -1.50 11.79
CA VAL A 545 -25.28 -0.53 12.64
C VAL A 545 -25.11 -0.94 14.09
N PHE A 546 -24.58 -0.05 14.93
CA PHE A 546 -24.58 -0.22 16.37
C PHE A 546 -25.61 0.68 17.04
N SER A 547 -26.24 0.19 18.09
CA SER A 547 -26.84 1.02 19.13
C SER A 547 -25.77 1.32 20.17
N LEU A 548 -25.53 2.60 20.44
CA LEU A 548 -25.01 3.05 21.73
C LEU A 548 -26.10 2.70 22.75
N ARG A 549 -25.84 1.70 23.60
CA ARG A 549 -26.74 1.36 24.71
C ARG A 549 -27.07 2.64 25.46
N ALA A 550 -28.36 2.97 25.58
CA ALA A 550 -28.79 4.08 26.43
C ALA A 550 -28.10 3.92 27.79
N PRO A 551 -27.42 4.96 28.31
CA PRO A 551 -26.64 4.81 29.53
C PRO A 551 -27.55 4.26 30.61
N SER A 552 -27.21 3.08 31.14
CA SER A 552 -27.95 2.43 32.23
C SER A 552 -28.20 3.49 33.28
N TRP A 553 -29.48 3.84 33.53
CA TRP A 553 -29.84 5.13 34.14
C TRP A 553 -28.96 5.36 35.35
N ASN A 554 -28.03 6.33 35.27
CA ASN A 554 -27.09 6.57 36.35
C ASN A 554 -27.87 7.23 37.49
N LEU A 555 -28.43 6.40 38.37
CA LEU A 555 -29.25 6.78 39.54
C LEU A 555 -28.50 7.71 40.52
N SER A 556 -27.18 7.86 40.32
CA SER A 556 -26.30 8.83 40.98
C SER A 556 -26.48 10.28 40.50
N SER A 557 -27.07 10.53 39.32
CA SER A 557 -27.36 11.88 38.80
C SER A 557 -28.57 12.49 39.52
N ARG A 558 -28.32 13.00 40.73
CA ARG A 558 -29.35 13.41 41.71
C ARG A 558 -29.93 14.82 41.52
N GLU A 559 -29.59 15.53 40.44
CA GLU A 559 -29.93 16.96 40.26
C GLU A 559 -31.23 17.23 39.48
N GLY A 560 -32.01 16.20 39.15
CA GLY A 560 -33.37 16.38 38.65
C GLY A 560 -34.28 17.05 39.69
N LYS A 561 -35.14 17.98 39.27
CA LYS A 561 -36.17 18.58 40.14
C LYS A 561 -37.00 17.46 40.80
N PRO A 562 -37.25 17.51 42.12
CA PRO A 562 -38.07 16.51 42.79
C PRO A 562 -39.51 16.57 42.30
N VAL A 563 -39.99 15.45 41.76
CA VAL A 563 -41.39 15.25 41.35
C VAL A 563 -42.24 14.91 42.57
N ARG A 564 -43.38 15.59 42.70
CA ARG A 564 -44.27 15.47 43.86
C ARG A 564 -45.10 14.19 43.77
N ASP A 565 -45.43 13.61 44.92
CA ASP A 565 -46.23 12.37 44.99
C ASP A 565 -47.71 12.54 44.59
N ASP A 566 -48.20 13.79 44.60
CA ASP A 566 -49.56 14.15 44.22
C ASP A 566 -49.70 14.56 42.74
N GLU A 567 -48.60 14.68 41.98
CA GLU A 567 -48.67 14.86 40.52
C GLU A 567 -49.41 13.70 39.87
N LYS A 568 -50.36 14.02 38.98
CA LYS A 568 -51.10 13.02 38.21
C LYS A 568 -50.34 12.60 36.96
N ILE A 569 -50.46 11.33 36.61
CA ILE A 569 -49.97 10.80 35.34
C ILE A 569 -50.96 11.22 34.23
N ALA A 570 -50.47 11.99 33.26
CA ALA A 570 -51.24 12.39 32.09
C ALA A 570 -51.19 11.32 30.99
N ARG A 571 -50.05 10.63 30.86
CA ARG A 571 -49.79 9.65 29.80
C ARG A 571 -48.91 8.51 30.28
N GLY A 572 -49.14 7.29 29.77
CA GLY A 572 -48.26 6.14 29.97
C GLY A 572 -47.93 5.44 28.65
N LYS A 573 -46.69 5.02 28.47
CA LYS A 573 -46.22 4.21 27.33
C LYS A 573 -45.42 3.03 27.84
N ILE A 574 -45.57 1.87 27.22
CA ILE A 574 -44.78 0.67 27.52
C ILE A 574 -43.95 0.32 26.30
N TYR A 575 -42.65 0.18 26.51
CA TYR A 575 -41.65 -0.10 25.50
C TYR A 575 -40.99 -1.46 25.77
N ALA A 576 -40.57 -2.13 24.69
CA ALA A 576 -39.72 -3.31 24.75
C ALA A 576 -38.46 -3.14 23.88
N GLU A 577 -37.33 -3.51 24.45
CA GLU A 577 -36.01 -3.55 23.82
C GLU A 577 -35.57 -5.01 23.69
N ALA A 578 -34.74 -5.31 22.70
CA ALA A 578 -34.05 -6.60 22.66
C ALA A 578 -32.98 -6.65 23.76
N LEU A 579 -32.92 -7.73 24.53
CA LEU A 579 -31.78 -8.00 25.40
C LEU A 579 -30.54 -8.31 24.55
N ASP A 580 -29.38 -7.79 24.94
CA ASP A 580 -28.13 -8.12 24.28
C ASP A 580 -27.79 -9.61 24.47
N ALA A 581 -27.08 -10.20 23.50
CA ALA A 581 -26.80 -11.62 23.46
C ALA A 581 -25.91 -12.11 24.62
N GLU A 582 -25.21 -11.22 25.32
CA GLU A 582 -24.34 -11.55 26.45
C GLU A 582 -25.14 -11.63 27.75
N SER A 583 -26.03 -10.68 27.99
CA SER A 583 -27.05 -10.69 29.04
C SER A 583 -27.98 -11.90 28.89
N ALA A 584 -28.42 -12.20 27.65
CA ALA A 584 -29.20 -13.39 27.34
C ALA A 584 -28.45 -14.69 27.72
N ARG A 585 -27.16 -14.81 27.39
CA ARG A 585 -26.33 -15.98 27.77
C ARG A 585 -26.12 -16.11 29.27
N GLN A 586 -26.01 -15.00 30.00
CA GLN A 586 -25.93 -15.03 31.47
C GLN A 586 -27.23 -15.58 32.07
N LEU A 587 -28.40 -15.20 31.54
CA LEU A 587 -29.72 -15.69 31.96
C LEU A 587 -29.95 -17.17 31.62
N ASP A 588 -29.57 -17.60 30.41
CA ASP A 588 -29.69 -19.00 29.93
C ASP A 588 -29.01 -20.01 30.87
N SER A 589 -27.97 -19.61 31.61
CA SER A 589 -27.28 -20.45 32.59
C SER A 589 -28.15 -20.89 33.79
N LYS A 590 -29.28 -20.20 34.04
CA LYS A 590 -30.24 -20.51 35.11
C LYS A 590 -31.62 -20.96 34.62
N TRP A 591 -32.07 -20.56 33.43
CA TRP A 591 -33.45 -20.80 32.94
C TRP A 591 -33.47 -21.59 31.63
N SER A 592 -33.54 -22.92 31.73
CA SER A 592 -33.20 -23.83 30.62
C SER A 592 -34.36 -24.28 29.70
N SER A 593 -35.40 -23.48 29.42
CA SER A 593 -36.53 -24.03 28.61
C SER A 593 -37.37 -23.15 27.67
N LYS A 594 -37.36 -21.80 27.65
CA LYS A 594 -38.19 -21.02 26.69
C LYS A 594 -37.51 -19.78 26.11
N ARG A 595 -37.39 -19.75 24.77
CA ARG A 595 -36.74 -18.69 23.98
C ARG A 595 -37.49 -17.34 23.90
N LEU A 596 -38.52 -17.09 24.72
CA LEU A 596 -39.41 -15.93 24.56
C LEU A 596 -39.05 -14.73 25.45
N ASP A 597 -38.14 -14.90 26.41
CA ASP A 597 -37.91 -13.91 27.48
C ASP A 597 -36.72 -12.96 27.20
N TYR A 598 -36.21 -12.89 25.97
CA TYR A 598 -35.10 -12.03 25.56
C TYR A 598 -35.50 -10.56 25.27
N CYS A 599 -36.53 -10.07 25.95
CA CYS A 599 -36.99 -8.69 25.84
C CYS A 599 -36.85 -7.99 27.19
N HIS A 600 -36.31 -6.78 27.15
CA HIS A 600 -36.24 -5.88 28.29
C HIS A 600 -37.41 -4.88 28.21
N PHE A 601 -38.12 -4.65 29.32
CA PHE A 601 -39.35 -3.85 29.33
C PHE A 601 -39.24 -2.64 30.27
N TYR A 602 -39.67 -1.48 29.79
CA TYR A 602 -39.78 -0.28 30.60
C TYR A 602 -41.04 0.52 30.24
N ALA A 603 -41.54 1.26 31.22
CA ALA A 603 -42.66 2.19 31.06
C ALA A 603 -42.15 3.63 31.15
N VAL A 604 -42.67 4.51 30.30
CA VAL A 604 -42.47 5.96 30.35
C VAL A 604 -43.79 6.62 30.71
N LEU A 605 -43.81 7.32 31.83
CA LEU A 605 -44.98 8.03 32.36
C LEU A 605 -44.73 9.52 32.30
N GLU A 606 -45.62 10.28 31.67
CA GLU A 606 -45.55 11.74 31.58
C GLU A 606 -46.58 12.33 32.56
N THR A 607 -46.17 13.22 33.46
CA THR A 607 -47.07 13.88 34.44
C THR A 607 -47.74 15.12 33.83
N GLN A 608 -48.82 15.60 34.45
CA GLN A 608 -49.49 16.85 34.05
C GLN A 608 -48.56 18.08 34.10
N GLU A 609 -47.54 18.07 34.97
CA GLU A 609 -46.53 19.14 35.10
C GLU A 609 -45.38 18.98 34.08
N GLY A 610 -45.49 18.03 33.15
CA GLY A 610 -44.49 17.76 32.11
C GLY A 610 -43.27 16.97 32.56
N ASN A 611 -43.29 16.38 33.76
CA ASN A 611 -42.20 15.52 34.23
C ASN A 611 -42.28 14.14 33.56
N VAL A 612 -41.13 13.55 33.23
CA VAL A 612 -41.01 12.22 32.64
C VAL A 612 -40.46 11.24 33.68
N ILE A 613 -41.15 10.13 33.90
CA ILE A 613 -40.74 9.08 34.84
C ILE A 613 -40.55 7.80 34.04
N VAL A 614 -39.37 7.20 34.12
CA VAL A 614 -39.10 5.88 33.54
C VAL A 614 -39.10 4.83 34.63
N CYS A 615 -39.96 3.82 34.52
CA CYS A 615 -40.00 2.66 35.41
C CYS A 615 -39.54 1.42 34.64
N GLU A 616 -38.58 0.68 35.18
CA GLU A 616 -37.87 -0.39 34.47
C GLU A 616 -37.72 -1.61 35.38
N LYS A 617 -38.00 -2.83 34.89
CA LYS A 617 -37.83 -4.08 35.64
C LYS A 617 -36.69 -4.89 35.04
N PHE A 618 -35.62 -5.06 35.82
CA PHE A 618 -34.45 -5.81 35.39
C PHE A 618 -34.69 -7.34 35.45
N PRO A 619 -33.87 -8.13 34.73
CA PRO A 619 -33.99 -9.60 34.72
C PRO A 619 -33.76 -10.27 36.09
N ASP A 620 -33.13 -9.58 37.05
CA ASP A 620 -32.97 -10.05 38.43
C ASP A 620 -34.21 -9.84 39.30
N GLY A 621 -35.28 -9.24 38.73
CA GLY A 621 -36.52 -8.91 39.41
C GLY A 621 -36.53 -7.54 40.07
N SER A 622 -35.37 -6.87 40.20
CA SER A 622 -35.30 -5.51 40.75
C SER A 622 -36.00 -4.51 39.83
N THR A 623 -36.49 -3.40 40.40
CA THR A 623 -37.14 -2.34 39.63
C THR A 623 -36.53 -0.99 39.93
N ILE A 624 -36.18 -0.22 38.90
CA ILE A 624 -35.69 1.15 39.06
C ILE A 624 -36.70 2.15 38.54
N MET A 625 -36.64 3.36 39.10
CA MET A 625 -37.42 4.49 38.63
C MET A 625 -36.51 5.71 38.51
N ALA A 626 -36.39 6.23 37.29
CA ALA A 626 -35.61 7.41 36.96
C ALA A 626 -36.54 8.59 36.65
N VAL A 627 -36.26 9.76 37.22
CA VAL A 627 -37.09 10.96 37.12
C VAL A 627 -36.37 11.99 36.25
N ASN A 628 -37.09 12.52 35.25
CA ASN A 628 -36.62 13.41 34.19
C ASN A 628 -35.28 12.96 33.56
N PRO A 629 -35.11 11.69 33.18
CA PRO A 629 -33.81 11.20 32.79
C PRO A 629 -33.45 11.64 31.36
N GLN A 630 -32.20 12.07 31.17
CA GLN A 630 -31.67 12.53 29.87
C GLN A 630 -31.60 11.37 28.87
N GLY A 631 -31.92 11.63 27.60
CA GLY A 631 -31.88 10.62 26.53
C GLY A 631 -33.09 9.69 26.44
N VAL A 632 -34.17 9.96 27.18
CA VAL A 632 -35.39 9.12 27.14
C VAL A 632 -36.04 9.05 25.76
N GLN A 633 -36.02 10.13 24.97
CA GLN A 633 -36.56 10.11 23.62
C GLN A 633 -35.70 9.24 22.68
N ASP A 634 -34.37 9.28 22.84
CA ASP A 634 -33.44 8.48 22.06
C ASP A 634 -33.51 6.98 22.43
N ARG A 635 -33.82 6.66 23.69
CA ARG A 635 -34.13 5.29 24.10
C ARG A 635 -35.47 4.81 23.52
N ASN A 636 -36.50 5.66 23.59
CA ASN A 636 -37.83 5.39 23.04
C ASN A 636 -37.83 5.17 21.51
N SER A 637 -36.94 5.83 20.77
CA SER A 637 -36.84 5.65 19.31
C SER A 637 -36.23 4.30 18.90
N MET A 638 -35.43 3.68 19.78
CA MET A 638 -34.83 2.36 19.57
C MET A 638 -35.68 1.21 20.11
N ALA A 639 -36.70 1.50 20.93
CA ALA A 639 -37.54 0.50 21.56
C ALA A 639 -38.89 0.35 20.84
N LYS A 640 -39.41 -0.87 20.81
CA LYS A 640 -40.75 -1.14 20.26
C LYS A 640 -41.81 -0.67 21.24
N LEU A 641 -42.59 0.34 20.87
CA LEU A 641 -43.80 0.71 21.61
C LEU A 641 -44.80 -0.47 21.56
N LEU A 642 -45.13 -1.02 22.73
CA LEU A 642 -46.07 -2.13 22.88
C LEU A 642 -47.48 -1.65 23.23
N ALA A 643 -47.58 -0.61 24.05
CA ALA A 643 -48.85 -0.03 24.47
C ALA A 643 -48.67 1.46 24.78
N SER A 644 -49.72 2.24 24.54
CA SER A 644 -49.84 3.62 24.98
C SER A 644 -51.23 3.86 25.58
N ALA A 645 -51.27 4.58 26.69
CA ALA A 645 -52.46 5.14 27.29
C ALA A 645 -52.28 6.66 27.30
N ASP A 646 -53.05 7.32 26.45
CA ASP A 646 -53.24 8.76 26.48
C ASP A 646 -54.44 9.06 27.42
N GLU A 647 -54.51 10.26 28.02
CA GLU A 647 -55.59 10.68 28.93
C GLU A 647 -55.71 9.88 30.25
N CYS A 648 -54.58 9.50 30.87
CA CYS A 648 -54.54 8.80 32.17
C CYS A 648 -55.12 9.63 33.34
N GLU A 649 -55.40 10.91 33.15
CA GLU A 649 -55.88 11.85 34.17
C GLU A 649 -57.18 11.39 34.85
N ALA A 650 -58.08 10.79 34.07
CA ALA A 650 -59.36 10.27 34.52
C ALA A 650 -59.23 9.03 35.44
N MET A 651 -58.06 8.36 35.44
CA MET A 651 -57.80 7.18 36.27
C MET A 651 -57.33 7.53 37.69
N ASP A 652 -57.16 8.82 38.00
CA ASP A 652 -56.64 9.33 39.28
C ASP A 652 -55.29 8.71 39.70
N VAL A 653 -54.46 8.27 38.75
CA VAL A 653 -53.14 7.71 39.07
C VAL A 653 -52.15 8.84 39.36
N THR A 654 -51.56 8.84 40.56
CA THR A 654 -50.52 9.80 40.95
C THR A 654 -49.14 9.13 41.02
N VAL A 655 -48.09 9.95 40.98
CA VAL A 655 -46.70 9.49 41.13
C VAL A 655 -46.49 8.71 42.43
N GLY A 656 -47.12 9.13 43.53
CA GLY A 656 -47.10 8.39 44.80
C GLY A 656 -47.74 7.00 44.72
N LYS A 657 -48.83 6.84 43.95
CA LYS A 657 -49.43 5.51 43.69
C LYS A 657 -48.48 4.62 42.87
N VAL A 658 -47.78 5.18 41.87
CA VAL A 658 -46.77 4.45 41.08
C VAL A 658 -45.59 4.01 41.95
N LYS A 659 -45.02 4.90 42.76
CA LYS A 659 -43.95 4.59 43.74
C LYS A 659 -44.38 3.47 44.70
N LEU A 660 -45.61 3.53 45.21
CA LEU A 660 -46.15 2.51 46.11
C LEU A 660 -46.26 1.12 45.44
N VAL A 661 -46.68 1.05 44.17
CA VAL A 661 -46.70 -0.21 43.40
C VAL A 661 -45.29 -0.79 43.24
N GLN A 662 -44.30 0.05 42.94
CA GLN A 662 -42.90 -0.38 42.79
C GLN A 662 -42.30 -0.91 44.11
N ILE A 663 -42.59 -0.26 45.25
CA ILE A 663 -42.18 -0.69 46.59
C ILE A 663 -42.84 -2.03 46.95
N ASN A 664 -44.15 -2.15 46.73
CA ASN A 664 -44.91 -3.36 47.03
C ASN A 664 -44.46 -4.55 46.17
N HIS A 665 -43.90 -4.33 44.99
CA HIS A 665 -43.37 -5.41 44.16
C HIS A 665 -42.04 -5.96 44.73
N HIS A 666 -41.15 -5.09 45.23
CA HIS A 666 -39.92 -5.53 45.92
C HIS A 666 -40.21 -6.36 47.17
N GLN A 667 -41.28 -6.06 47.91
CA GLN A 667 -41.65 -6.80 49.14
C GLN A 667 -42.27 -8.19 48.89
N LYS A 668 -42.58 -8.54 47.64
CA LYS A 668 -43.16 -9.86 47.30
C LYS A 668 -42.15 -10.85 46.72
N ASP A 669 -41.04 -10.34 46.19
CA ASP A 669 -40.06 -11.12 45.43
C ASP A 669 -38.77 -11.41 46.26
N GLY A 670 -38.72 -11.01 47.54
CA GLY A 670 -37.61 -11.25 48.50
C GLY A 670 -38.08 -11.84 49.82
#